data_AF-A0A9X6RKV5-F1
#
_entry.id   AF-A0A9X6RKV5-F1
#
_cell.length_a   1.000
_cell.length_b   1.000
_cell.length_c   1.000
_cell.angle_alpha   90.00
_cell.angle_beta   90.00
_cell.angle_gamma   90.00
#
_symmetry.space_group_name_H-M   'P 1'
#
loop_
_entity.id
_entity.type
_entity.pdbx_description
1 polymer ?
#
loop_
_entity_poly.entity_id
_entity_poly.type
_entity_poly.pdbx_seq_one_letter_code
_entity_poly.pdbx_strand_id
1 'polypeptide(L)'
;MNLKRGLILSLVALLSSTTVGECASGCPVLPSGYCFTDCSRVGSSTFSHMRVVCEGISSKTLHEDLIIFSGLETRFTLRIWNSPDITRLGGNIFAAVNDYIESFELENLPNLRMLPEVQDIRNLRFLTIRGTPMIEHLPLEALPSTLISVELLGTGITQFINDRPDFNGLPKLKSFTIRNQAVNFIYNFFSSFPALDTIEISDCMITITRGADPKTFITKKPLKLFRINGNTWKVFDVRYMSNILLQMLSGLKVDNGTEIDFYHNELPISKLGIQRFLSVAHVKKLILGGNTFDDYTTIEGTFQRFNDLEYLDLSYTQLPNSKEGVFAGLPKLNKLILDGNNLNTPVELFNGLTARNLSILHMASSSLRLLPAGISYFGKNLTVLKMSHNYLNTFNAFLAKSWAVLAQDKNSSLGLQKLQRLDISSNWITDFQSKSMQNLTSLTFLDISCNPFVTVTPKFFMYLPKSLVELNMTFCGDRESERPKIEKDAFEYLNNIKILHLGGGFFKAGILLRLHSMPMETLQGLQELYLPRNKIAYLNPDGSHFANMTGLRVLDLSFNRLQSISGNSFQPLVSLTHLNLANNAIFSIGEIDMKYLTNLRYLELSGNGMAQISDGAFDQLKDLTGLFLANNIFIDPMKVIKPSSHGGRNLVHLDLTNLPLSCIPPQLFMKYGSLKWIYFNESLPLFVDMDAVNSTLEQILETPMHPWAELKFNERKAIEGNAMEAERAFMRFEVPDPSNSIYQFILANFAGGYNPNERQIRRKIGNLICPN
;
A
#
# COMPACT_ATOMS: atom_id res chain seq x y z
N MET A 1 -63.94 3.99 -32.75
CA MET A 1 -63.49 5.16 -33.53
C MET A 1 -62.84 6.12 -32.57
N ASN A 2 -61.52 6.07 -32.38
CA ASN A 2 -60.46 6.51 -33.30
C ASN A 2 -60.19 8.02 -33.22
N LEU A 3 -58.90 8.32 -33.00
CA LEU A 3 -58.21 9.61 -33.08
C LEU A 3 -58.64 10.63 -32.02
N LYS A 4 -57.86 10.90 -30.96
CA LYS A 4 -56.58 11.62 -31.06
C LYS A 4 -55.61 11.21 -29.94
N ARG A 5 -55.06 10.00 -30.05
CA ARG A 5 -53.85 9.53 -29.35
C ARG A 5 -52.58 9.71 -30.20
N GLY A 6 -52.58 10.63 -31.17
CA GLY A 6 -51.58 10.70 -32.25
C GLY A 6 -51.03 12.09 -32.55
N LEU A 7 -50.88 12.99 -31.57
CA LEU A 7 -50.30 14.33 -31.84
C LEU A 7 -49.39 14.91 -30.75
N ILE A 8 -49.01 14.13 -29.73
CA ILE A 8 -48.01 14.57 -28.72
C ILE A 8 -46.80 13.60 -28.63
N LEU A 9 -46.88 12.43 -29.26
CA LEU A 9 -45.76 11.47 -29.37
C LEU A 9 -45.00 11.56 -30.71
N SER A 10 -45.26 12.58 -31.53
CA SER A 10 -44.64 12.75 -32.86
C SER A 10 -43.92 14.09 -33.05
N LEU A 11 -43.82 14.91 -31.99
CA LEU A 11 -43.11 16.20 -32.02
C LEU A 11 -41.80 16.22 -31.21
N VAL A 12 -41.44 15.10 -30.57
CA VAL A 12 -40.14 14.92 -29.89
C VAL A 12 -39.22 13.96 -30.67
N ALA A 13 -39.70 13.32 -31.74
CA ALA A 13 -38.94 12.33 -32.52
C ALA A 13 -38.46 12.80 -33.91
N LEU A 14 -38.71 14.04 -34.32
CA LEU A 14 -38.44 14.50 -35.70
C LEU A 14 -37.92 15.94 -35.83
N LEU A 15 -37.20 16.42 -34.81
CA LEU A 15 -36.27 17.55 -34.97
C LEU A 15 -34.87 17.10 -34.53
N SER A 16 -34.06 16.73 -35.53
CA SER A 16 -32.59 16.83 -35.60
C SER A 16 -31.80 16.26 -34.41
N SER A 17 -31.13 15.11 -34.49
CA SER A 17 -29.97 14.83 -35.36
C SER A 17 -28.99 16.00 -35.53
N THR A 18 -28.66 16.72 -34.47
CA THR A 18 -27.37 17.42 -34.34
C THR A 18 -27.06 17.58 -32.86
N THR A 19 -25.87 17.11 -32.47
CA THR A 19 -25.20 17.31 -31.19
C THR A 19 -25.91 16.77 -29.95
N VAL A 20 -25.57 15.52 -29.59
CA VAL A 20 -25.09 15.27 -28.22
C VAL A 20 -24.18 16.46 -27.90
N GLY A 21 -24.59 17.31 -26.96
CA GLY A 21 -23.84 18.52 -26.63
C GLY A 21 -22.38 18.15 -26.44
N GLU A 22 -21.49 18.83 -27.16
CA GLU A 22 -20.06 18.67 -26.99
C GLU A 22 -19.73 18.89 -25.50
N CYS A 23 -19.33 17.81 -24.83
CA CYS A 23 -19.03 17.83 -23.40
C CYS A 23 -17.81 18.72 -23.12
N ALA A 24 -18.07 19.93 -22.68
CA ALA A 24 -17.21 20.62 -21.74
C ALA A 24 -17.72 20.27 -20.32
N SER A 25 -17.00 19.37 -19.65
CA SER A 25 -17.00 19.16 -18.19
C SER A 25 -18.28 18.75 -17.43
N GLY A 26 -19.10 17.81 -17.94
CA GLY A 26 -20.12 17.16 -17.11
C GLY A 26 -20.64 15.87 -17.75
N CYS A 27 -20.69 14.78 -16.99
CA CYS A 27 -21.31 13.53 -17.44
C CYS A 27 -22.83 13.73 -17.61
N PRO A 28 -23.49 13.16 -18.63
CA PRO A 28 -24.94 13.18 -18.74
C PRO A 28 -25.57 12.55 -17.50
N VAL A 29 -26.32 13.36 -16.77
CA VAL A 29 -27.16 12.94 -15.65
C VAL A 29 -28.51 12.50 -16.21
N LEU A 30 -29.02 11.37 -15.72
CA LEU A 30 -30.33 10.85 -16.10
C LEU A 30 -31.45 11.67 -15.43
N PRO A 31 -32.71 11.57 -15.90
CA PRO A 31 -33.81 12.43 -15.46
C PRO A 31 -34.06 12.47 -13.96
N SER A 32 -33.70 11.40 -13.22
CA SER A 32 -33.86 11.40 -11.77
C SER A 32 -32.82 12.24 -11.02
N GLY A 33 -31.66 12.52 -11.60
CA GLY A 33 -30.53 13.13 -10.90
C GLY A 33 -29.62 12.15 -10.13
N TYR A 34 -30.04 10.89 -9.96
CA TYR A 34 -29.34 9.90 -9.12
C TYR A 34 -28.42 8.97 -9.91
N CYS A 35 -28.63 8.86 -11.22
CA CYS A 35 -27.79 8.07 -12.11
C CYS A 35 -27.10 8.96 -13.13
N PHE A 36 -25.85 8.64 -13.47
CA PHE A 36 -25.06 9.32 -14.48
C PHE A 36 -24.25 8.34 -15.30
N THR A 37 -23.95 8.72 -16.54
CA THR A 37 -23.12 7.92 -17.43
C THR A 37 -21.69 8.44 -17.37
N ASP A 38 -20.77 7.64 -16.83
CA ASP A 38 -19.35 7.97 -16.73
C ASP A 38 -18.79 8.22 -18.15
N CYS A 39 -18.40 9.47 -18.42
CA CYS A 39 -17.84 9.93 -19.69
C CYS A 39 -16.32 10.10 -19.65
N SER A 40 -15.62 9.35 -18.80
CA SER A 40 -14.16 9.34 -18.75
C SER A 40 -13.59 9.02 -20.15
N ARG A 41 -13.03 10.05 -20.81
CA ARG A 41 -12.29 9.92 -22.07
C ARG A 41 -11.04 9.08 -21.81
N VAL A 42 -11.10 7.79 -22.11
CA VAL A 42 -9.90 6.99 -22.37
C VAL A 42 -9.53 7.17 -23.84
N GLY A 43 -8.24 7.40 -24.11
CA GLY A 43 -7.70 7.95 -25.36
C GLY A 43 -8.23 7.38 -26.68
N SER A 44 -8.33 8.28 -27.66
CA SER A 44 -8.58 8.11 -29.11
C SER A 44 -9.57 7.01 -29.56
N SER A 45 -10.74 7.49 -29.99
CA SER A 45 -11.61 6.90 -31.02
C SER A 45 -12.02 5.42 -30.83
N THR A 46 -12.89 5.17 -29.86
CA THR A 46 -14.07 4.25 -29.87
C THR A 46 -14.51 4.04 -28.42
N PHE A 47 -15.74 4.44 -28.05
CA PHE A 47 -16.30 4.12 -26.73
C PHE A 47 -16.50 2.60 -26.64
N SER A 48 -15.57 1.87 -26.01
CA SER A 48 -15.63 0.40 -26.01
C SER A 48 -16.59 -0.16 -24.96
N HIS A 49 -16.79 0.52 -23.82
CA HIS A 49 -17.73 0.13 -22.78
C HIS A 49 -18.27 1.37 -22.08
N MET A 50 -19.60 1.52 -22.05
CA MET A 50 -20.28 2.59 -21.32
C MET A 50 -20.42 2.16 -19.84
N ARG A 51 -20.37 3.10 -18.89
CA ARG A 51 -20.61 2.79 -17.46
C ARG A 51 -21.71 3.71 -16.92
N VAL A 52 -22.73 3.11 -16.33
CA VAL A 52 -23.87 3.78 -15.70
C VAL A 52 -23.71 3.61 -14.19
N VAL A 53 -23.58 4.72 -13.47
CA VAL A 53 -23.39 4.73 -12.01
C VAL A 53 -24.62 5.39 -11.38
N CYS A 54 -25.21 4.74 -10.38
CA CYS A 54 -26.36 5.22 -9.66
C CYS A 54 -26.08 5.28 -8.16
N GLU A 55 -26.34 6.43 -7.53
CA GLU A 55 -26.08 6.71 -6.11
C GLU A 55 -27.36 7.08 -5.37
N GLY A 56 -27.50 6.65 -4.11
CA GLY A 56 -28.59 7.11 -3.24
C GLY A 56 -29.99 6.88 -3.83
N ILE A 57 -30.14 5.87 -4.69
CA ILE A 57 -31.31 5.71 -5.54
C ILE A 57 -32.30 4.70 -4.95
N SER A 58 -33.60 4.89 -5.21
CA SER A 58 -34.62 3.88 -4.89
C SER A 58 -34.80 2.88 -6.04
N SER A 59 -35.29 1.66 -5.77
CA SER A 59 -35.57 0.66 -6.80
C SER A 59 -36.56 1.16 -7.87
N LYS A 60 -37.50 2.03 -7.49
CA LYS A 60 -38.48 2.62 -8.42
C LYS A 60 -37.80 3.62 -9.35
N THR A 61 -37.01 4.53 -8.79
CA THR A 61 -36.29 5.57 -9.54
C THR A 61 -35.27 4.94 -10.50
N LEU A 62 -34.59 3.88 -10.06
CA LEU A 62 -33.67 3.11 -10.91
C LEU A 62 -34.37 2.53 -12.14
N HIS A 63 -35.58 1.99 -11.99
CA HIS A 63 -36.34 1.47 -13.12
C HIS A 63 -36.69 2.56 -14.13
N GLU A 64 -37.13 3.74 -13.66
CA GLU A 64 -37.49 4.87 -14.52
C GLU A 64 -36.29 5.36 -15.34
N ASP A 65 -35.11 5.43 -14.72
CA ASP A 65 -33.87 5.85 -15.40
C ASP A 65 -33.35 4.80 -16.39
N LEU A 66 -33.44 3.51 -16.06
CA LEU A 66 -32.95 2.44 -16.94
C LEU A 66 -33.77 2.29 -18.23
N ILE A 67 -35.05 2.68 -18.24
CA ILE A 67 -35.90 2.60 -19.44
C ILE A 67 -35.32 3.44 -20.60
N ILE A 68 -34.57 4.50 -20.31
CA ILE A 68 -34.00 5.42 -21.30
C ILE A 68 -32.95 4.72 -22.18
N PHE A 69 -32.33 3.67 -21.64
CA PHE A 69 -31.36 2.83 -22.36
C PHE A 69 -32.03 1.77 -23.24
N SER A 70 -33.35 1.80 -23.40
CA SER A 70 -34.05 0.90 -24.31
C SER A 70 -33.65 1.15 -25.76
N GLY A 71 -33.21 0.09 -26.45
CA GLY A 71 -32.83 0.15 -27.87
C GLY A 71 -31.40 0.60 -28.15
N LEU A 72 -30.52 0.59 -27.15
CA LEU A 72 -29.10 0.83 -27.36
C LEU A 72 -28.43 -0.27 -28.20
N GLU A 73 -27.32 0.06 -28.84
CA GLU A 73 -26.49 -0.92 -29.54
C GLU A 73 -25.26 -1.35 -28.72
N THR A 74 -24.88 -0.54 -27.71
CA THR A 74 -23.66 -0.72 -26.92
C THR A 74 -23.93 -1.35 -25.56
N ARG A 75 -23.08 -2.29 -25.17
CA ARG A 75 -23.09 -2.88 -23.82
C ARG A 75 -22.51 -1.93 -22.78
N PHE A 76 -22.92 -2.12 -21.52
CA PHE A 76 -22.47 -1.26 -20.43
C PHE A 76 -22.30 -1.99 -19.09
N THR A 77 -21.54 -1.36 -18.21
CA THR A 77 -21.45 -1.68 -16.78
C THR A 77 -22.50 -0.90 -16.02
N LEU A 78 -23.33 -1.57 -15.22
CA LEU A 78 -24.25 -0.92 -14.27
C LEU A 78 -23.64 -1.01 -12.87
N ARG A 79 -23.42 0.13 -12.22
CA ARG A 79 -23.00 0.20 -10.81
C ARG A 79 -24.08 0.88 -9.99
N ILE A 80 -24.55 0.21 -8.94
CA ILE A 80 -25.44 0.78 -7.94
C ILE A 80 -24.64 0.89 -6.66
N TRP A 81 -24.47 2.11 -6.16
CA TRP A 81 -23.66 2.36 -4.98
C TRP A 81 -24.39 3.20 -3.93
N ASN A 82 -24.03 3.01 -2.66
CA ASN A 82 -24.45 3.84 -1.54
C ASN A 82 -25.97 4.12 -1.52
N SER A 83 -26.76 3.07 -1.69
CA SER A 83 -28.22 3.17 -1.90
C SER A 83 -28.97 2.42 -0.79
N PRO A 84 -29.08 3.00 0.43
CA PRO A 84 -29.62 2.32 1.60
C PRO A 84 -31.13 2.02 1.50
N ASP A 85 -31.86 2.73 0.64
CA ASP A 85 -33.31 2.53 0.47
C ASP A 85 -33.65 1.29 -0.38
N ILE A 86 -32.67 0.71 -1.07
CA ILE A 86 -32.85 -0.50 -1.87
C ILE A 86 -32.91 -1.72 -0.95
N THR A 87 -34.10 -2.29 -0.82
CA THR A 87 -34.33 -3.55 -0.07
C THR A 87 -34.50 -4.77 -0.99
N ARG A 88 -34.88 -4.55 -2.25
CA ARG A 88 -35.04 -5.58 -3.30
C ARG A 88 -34.81 -4.99 -4.69
N LEU A 89 -34.20 -5.80 -5.57
CA LEU A 89 -34.06 -5.53 -7.01
C LEU A 89 -34.69 -6.67 -7.82
N GLY A 90 -35.92 -6.48 -8.28
CA GLY A 90 -36.66 -7.46 -9.09
C GLY A 90 -36.31 -7.39 -10.58
N GLY A 91 -36.55 -8.47 -11.32
CA GLY A 91 -36.13 -8.59 -12.73
C GLY A 91 -36.81 -7.58 -13.66
N ASN A 92 -38.00 -7.11 -13.27
CA ASN A 92 -38.74 -6.06 -14.00
C ASN A 92 -37.98 -4.73 -14.06
N ILE A 93 -37.10 -4.45 -13.11
CA ILE A 93 -36.26 -3.23 -13.10
C ILE A 93 -35.35 -3.22 -14.33
N PHE A 94 -34.77 -4.38 -14.67
CA PHE A 94 -33.78 -4.54 -15.74
C PHE A 94 -34.38 -4.89 -17.10
N ALA A 95 -35.70 -5.12 -17.19
CA ALA A 95 -36.36 -5.63 -18.39
C ALA A 95 -36.06 -4.83 -19.67
N ALA A 96 -35.90 -3.50 -19.57
CA ALA A 96 -35.56 -2.64 -20.70
C ALA A 96 -34.09 -2.75 -21.17
N VAL A 97 -33.21 -3.29 -20.32
CA VAL A 97 -31.75 -3.29 -20.47
C VAL A 97 -31.10 -4.67 -20.36
N ASN A 98 -31.89 -5.74 -20.28
CA ASN A 98 -31.41 -7.12 -20.14
C ASN A 98 -30.39 -7.56 -21.21
N ASP A 99 -30.47 -7.00 -22.42
CA ASP A 99 -29.57 -7.31 -23.53
C ASP A 99 -28.27 -6.47 -23.51
N TYR A 100 -28.16 -5.45 -22.66
CA TYR A 100 -27.06 -4.48 -22.71
C TYR A 100 -26.12 -4.53 -21.51
N ILE A 101 -26.59 -4.99 -20.34
CA ILE A 101 -25.74 -5.09 -19.15
C ILE A 101 -24.71 -6.22 -19.34
N GLU A 102 -23.43 -5.86 -19.41
CA GLU A 102 -22.30 -6.81 -19.44
C GLU A 102 -21.67 -7.03 -18.07
N SER A 103 -21.68 -6.00 -17.23
CA SER A 103 -21.13 -6.03 -15.88
C SER A 103 -22.11 -5.39 -14.91
N PHE A 104 -22.29 -6.02 -13.76
CA PHE A 104 -23.19 -5.53 -12.73
C PHE A 104 -22.48 -5.48 -11.38
N GLU A 105 -22.42 -4.27 -10.82
CA GLU A 105 -21.68 -3.94 -9.60
C GLU A 105 -22.67 -3.40 -8.55
N LEU A 106 -22.73 -4.05 -7.39
CA LEU A 106 -23.46 -3.59 -6.22
C LEU A 106 -22.47 -3.22 -5.12
N GLU A 107 -22.60 -2.03 -4.55
CA GLU A 107 -21.65 -1.55 -3.54
C GLU A 107 -22.31 -0.74 -2.43
N ASN A 108 -22.17 -1.18 -1.18
CA ASN A 108 -22.75 -0.50 -0.02
C ASN A 108 -24.28 -0.37 -0.11
N LEU A 109 -24.97 -1.51 -0.24
CA LEU A 109 -26.43 -1.61 -0.16
C LEU A 109 -26.80 -2.32 1.16
N PRO A 110 -26.73 -1.63 2.31
CA PRO A 110 -26.81 -2.28 3.63
C PRO A 110 -28.13 -3.02 3.89
N ASN A 111 -29.21 -2.65 3.22
CA ASN A 111 -30.55 -3.19 3.44
C ASN A 111 -31.03 -4.18 2.35
N LEU A 112 -30.22 -4.47 1.33
CA LEU A 112 -30.58 -5.40 0.26
C LEU A 112 -30.51 -6.85 0.78
N ARG A 113 -31.67 -7.52 0.86
CA ARG A 113 -31.79 -8.83 1.55
C ARG A 113 -31.66 -10.05 0.64
N MET A 114 -31.77 -9.85 -0.67
CA MET A 114 -31.76 -10.93 -1.65
C MET A 114 -30.89 -10.55 -2.83
N LEU A 115 -30.28 -11.54 -3.46
CA LEU A 115 -29.59 -11.36 -4.73
C LEU A 115 -30.57 -10.73 -5.75
N PRO A 116 -30.14 -9.73 -6.54
CA PRO A 116 -30.97 -9.21 -7.62
C PRO A 116 -31.35 -10.31 -8.61
N GLU A 117 -32.56 -10.23 -9.14
CA GLU A 117 -33.08 -11.16 -10.14
C GLU A 117 -32.43 -10.89 -11.52
N VAL A 118 -31.22 -11.45 -11.72
CA VAL A 118 -30.36 -11.21 -12.90
C VAL A 118 -30.40 -12.32 -13.94
N GLN A 119 -31.20 -13.36 -13.72
CA GLN A 119 -31.28 -14.54 -14.59
C GLN A 119 -31.63 -14.20 -16.05
N ASP A 120 -32.38 -13.12 -16.27
CA ASP A 120 -32.83 -12.69 -17.60
C ASP A 120 -31.84 -11.75 -18.32
N ILE A 121 -30.74 -11.35 -17.66
CA ILE A 121 -29.71 -10.50 -18.26
C ILE A 121 -28.80 -11.35 -19.15
N ARG A 122 -29.02 -11.29 -20.46
CA ARG A 122 -28.46 -12.26 -21.44
C ARG A 122 -26.96 -12.12 -21.68
N ASN A 123 -26.39 -10.94 -21.43
CA ASN A 123 -24.99 -10.64 -21.71
C ASN A 123 -24.16 -10.44 -20.44
N LEU A 124 -24.69 -10.75 -19.26
CA LEU A 124 -23.98 -10.56 -18.00
C LEU A 124 -22.77 -11.48 -17.92
N ARG A 125 -21.58 -10.89 -17.77
CA ARG A 125 -20.28 -11.56 -17.70
C ARG A 125 -19.59 -11.37 -16.37
N PHE A 126 -19.80 -10.24 -15.72
CA PHE A 126 -19.14 -9.88 -14.46
C PHE A 126 -20.19 -9.49 -13.42
N LEU A 127 -20.14 -10.12 -12.25
CA LEU A 127 -20.98 -9.78 -11.12
C LEU A 127 -20.11 -9.48 -9.91
N THR A 128 -20.24 -8.29 -9.37
CA THR A 128 -19.49 -7.84 -8.19
C THR A 128 -20.45 -7.34 -7.12
N ILE A 129 -20.33 -7.86 -5.90
CA ILE A 129 -21.16 -7.45 -4.76
C ILE A 129 -20.23 -7.09 -3.60
N ARG A 130 -20.35 -5.85 -3.11
CA ARG A 130 -19.47 -5.28 -2.08
C ARG A 130 -20.28 -4.62 -0.97
N GLY A 131 -19.89 -4.84 0.28
CA GLY A 131 -20.51 -4.16 1.43
C GLY A 131 -22.03 -4.32 1.48
N THR A 132 -22.52 -5.51 1.17
CA THR A 132 -23.96 -5.81 1.07
C THR A 132 -24.30 -6.96 2.03
N PRO A 133 -24.27 -6.72 3.36
CA PRO A 133 -24.20 -7.77 4.37
C PRO A 133 -25.52 -8.54 4.58
N MET A 134 -26.65 -8.04 4.10
CA MET A 134 -27.96 -8.69 4.31
C MET A 134 -28.28 -9.75 3.24
N ILE A 135 -27.47 -9.91 2.19
CA ILE A 135 -27.62 -11.02 1.25
C ILE A 135 -27.01 -12.27 1.90
N GLU A 136 -27.85 -13.22 2.29
CA GLU A 136 -27.41 -14.43 3.01
C GLU A 136 -27.19 -15.65 2.09
N HIS A 137 -27.78 -15.63 0.89
CA HIS A 137 -27.79 -16.77 -0.04
C HIS A 137 -27.36 -16.37 -1.45
N LEU A 138 -26.57 -17.24 -2.10
CA LEU A 138 -26.23 -17.16 -3.52
C LEU A 138 -26.79 -18.36 -4.28
N PRO A 139 -28.03 -18.28 -4.81
CA PRO A 139 -28.60 -19.33 -5.64
C PRO A 139 -27.89 -19.37 -7.01
N LEU A 140 -27.00 -20.34 -7.23
CA LEU A 140 -26.23 -20.46 -8.46
C LEU A 140 -27.12 -20.63 -9.70
N GLU A 141 -28.29 -21.25 -9.52
CA GLU A 141 -29.31 -21.45 -10.56
C GLU A 141 -29.99 -20.15 -11.00
N ALA A 142 -29.95 -19.10 -10.18
CA ALA A 142 -30.46 -17.77 -10.53
C ALA A 142 -29.41 -16.93 -11.27
N LEU A 143 -28.18 -17.44 -11.41
CA LEU A 143 -27.11 -16.75 -12.10
C LEU A 143 -27.08 -17.14 -13.60
N PRO A 144 -26.86 -16.17 -14.51
CA PRO A 144 -26.82 -16.48 -15.93
C PRO A 144 -25.57 -17.27 -16.31
N SER A 145 -25.74 -18.26 -17.20
CA SER A 145 -24.65 -19.14 -17.68
C SER A 145 -23.55 -18.43 -18.46
N THR A 146 -23.74 -17.15 -18.78
CA THR A 146 -22.78 -16.27 -19.46
C THR A 146 -21.69 -15.71 -18.56
N LEU A 147 -21.86 -15.82 -17.23
CA LEU A 147 -20.90 -15.30 -16.26
C LEU A 147 -19.49 -15.88 -16.46
N ILE A 148 -18.52 -14.99 -16.37
CA ILE A 148 -17.08 -15.26 -16.47
C ILE A 148 -16.41 -15.05 -15.11
N SER A 149 -16.87 -14.06 -14.33
CA SER A 149 -16.34 -13.79 -13.00
C SER A 149 -17.45 -13.40 -12.02
N VAL A 150 -17.30 -13.86 -10.79
CA VAL A 150 -18.12 -13.47 -9.63
C VAL A 150 -17.19 -13.04 -8.50
N GLU A 151 -17.44 -11.85 -7.96
CA GLU A 151 -16.71 -11.28 -6.82
C GLU A 151 -17.67 -10.93 -5.68
N LEU A 152 -17.41 -11.46 -4.49
CA LEU A 152 -18.17 -11.21 -3.27
C LEU A 152 -17.23 -10.63 -2.20
N LEU A 153 -17.47 -9.40 -1.74
CA LEU A 153 -16.62 -8.75 -0.75
C LEU A 153 -17.48 -8.18 0.39
N GLY A 154 -17.34 -8.72 1.61
CA GLY A 154 -18.13 -8.25 2.74
C GLY A 154 -19.63 -8.41 2.55
N THR A 155 -20.06 -9.56 2.03
CA THR A 155 -21.48 -9.94 1.92
C THR A 155 -21.89 -10.84 3.10
N GLY A 156 -23.19 -11.05 3.28
CA GLY A 156 -23.72 -12.02 4.25
C GLY A 156 -23.72 -13.47 3.76
N ILE A 157 -23.20 -13.73 2.55
CA ILE A 157 -23.30 -15.05 1.92
C ILE A 157 -22.33 -16.00 2.62
N THR A 158 -22.88 -16.86 3.47
CA THR A 158 -22.07 -17.81 4.24
C THR A 158 -22.13 -19.23 3.71
N GLN A 159 -23.08 -19.59 2.85
CA GLN A 159 -23.24 -20.95 2.34
C GLN A 159 -23.29 -20.97 0.82
N PHE A 160 -22.58 -21.93 0.23
CA PHE A 160 -22.41 -22.13 -1.21
C PHE A 160 -22.84 -23.55 -1.60
N ILE A 161 -24.15 -23.82 -1.57
CA ILE A 161 -24.73 -25.13 -1.86
C ILE A 161 -25.23 -25.13 -3.31
N ASN A 162 -25.14 -26.29 -3.98
CA ASN A 162 -25.94 -26.56 -5.16
C ASN A 162 -27.16 -27.40 -4.73
N ASP A 163 -28.30 -26.75 -4.50
CA ASP A 163 -29.53 -27.41 -4.04
C ASP A 163 -30.26 -28.15 -5.18
N ARG A 164 -29.76 -28.07 -6.43
CA ARG A 164 -30.38 -28.68 -7.61
C ARG A 164 -29.45 -29.71 -8.29
N PRO A 165 -29.77 -31.01 -8.19
CA PRO A 165 -28.98 -32.08 -8.82
C PRO A 165 -28.88 -31.98 -10.35
N ASP A 166 -29.83 -31.31 -11.00
CA ASP A 166 -29.94 -31.09 -12.45
C ASP A 166 -29.25 -29.82 -12.95
N PHE A 167 -28.68 -29.01 -12.05
CA PHE A 167 -27.97 -27.80 -12.44
C PHE A 167 -26.65 -28.14 -13.15
N ASN A 168 -26.57 -27.78 -14.45
CA ASN A 168 -25.40 -28.02 -15.30
C ASN A 168 -24.19 -27.10 -15.01
N GLY A 169 -24.24 -26.33 -13.91
CA GLY A 169 -23.14 -25.44 -13.49
C GLY A 169 -23.09 -24.11 -14.25
N LEU A 170 -22.05 -23.31 -13.98
CA LEU A 170 -21.72 -22.10 -14.73
C LEU A 170 -20.55 -22.40 -15.68
N PRO A 171 -20.82 -22.76 -16.96
CA PRO A 171 -19.81 -23.35 -17.84
C PRO A 171 -18.72 -22.39 -18.30
N LYS A 172 -18.99 -21.07 -18.27
CA LYS A 172 -18.06 -20.02 -18.69
C LYS A 172 -17.31 -19.36 -17.53
N LEU A 173 -17.67 -19.69 -16.28
CA LEU A 173 -17.07 -19.07 -15.10
C LEU A 173 -15.60 -19.48 -15.00
N LYS A 174 -14.72 -18.48 -15.06
CA LYS A 174 -13.26 -18.63 -14.98
C LYS A 174 -12.70 -18.20 -13.63
N SER A 175 -13.33 -17.20 -13.00
CA SER A 175 -12.87 -16.60 -11.74
C SER A 175 -14.00 -16.58 -10.72
N PHE A 176 -13.67 -16.95 -9.49
CA PHE A 176 -14.58 -16.86 -8.35
C PHE A 176 -13.81 -16.36 -7.13
N THR A 177 -14.22 -15.20 -6.62
CA THR A 177 -13.52 -14.47 -5.55
C THR A 177 -14.46 -14.18 -4.39
N ILE A 178 -14.00 -14.50 -3.17
CA ILE A 178 -14.65 -14.16 -1.91
C ILE A 178 -13.64 -13.44 -1.02
N ARG A 179 -14.01 -12.30 -0.44
CA ARG A 179 -13.17 -11.60 0.55
C ARG A 179 -13.94 -11.05 1.74
N ASN A 180 -13.26 -10.96 2.88
CA ASN A 180 -13.73 -10.24 4.07
C ASN A 180 -15.14 -10.66 4.56
N GLN A 181 -15.41 -11.97 4.63
CA GLN A 181 -16.70 -12.48 5.11
C GLN A 181 -16.59 -13.86 5.76
N ALA A 182 -17.67 -14.32 6.40
CA ALA A 182 -17.76 -15.68 6.91
C ALA A 182 -18.13 -16.66 5.79
N VAL A 183 -17.49 -17.83 5.76
CA VAL A 183 -17.71 -18.88 4.74
C VAL A 183 -17.83 -20.24 5.40
N ASN A 184 -18.95 -20.92 5.17
CA ASN A 184 -19.15 -22.33 5.47
C ASN A 184 -18.85 -23.12 4.19
N PHE A 185 -17.80 -23.94 4.21
CA PHE A 185 -17.44 -24.76 3.05
C PHE A 185 -18.38 -25.94 2.86
N ILE A 186 -18.67 -26.25 1.60
CA ILE A 186 -19.57 -27.33 1.17
C ILE A 186 -18.89 -28.19 0.11
N TYR A 187 -19.17 -29.49 0.14
CA TYR A 187 -18.61 -30.50 -0.76
C TYR A 187 -18.94 -30.22 -2.23
N ASN A 188 -17.96 -30.43 -3.12
CA ASN A 188 -18.09 -30.39 -4.59
C ASN A 188 -18.53 -29.05 -5.21
N PHE A 189 -18.52 -27.93 -4.49
CA PHE A 189 -18.94 -26.62 -5.03
C PHE A 189 -18.24 -26.27 -6.35
N PHE A 190 -16.90 -26.34 -6.39
CA PHE A 190 -16.11 -25.94 -7.56
C PHE A 190 -16.23 -26.89 -8.76
N SER A 191 -16.73 -28.11 -8.55
CA SER A 191 -16.94 -29.08 -9.66
C SER A 191 -18.01 -28.59 -10.66
N SER A 192 -18.86 -27.67 -10.22
CA SER A 192 -19.89 -26.99 -11.00
C SER A 192 -19.32 -25.99 -12.02
N PHE A 193 -18.02 -25.70 -12.00
CA PHE A 193 -17.39 -24.66 -12.82
C PHE A 193 -16.29 -25.26 -13.71
N PRO A 194 -16.64 -25.85 -14.88
CA PRO A 194 -15.70 -26.59 -15.71
C PRO A 194 -14.60 -25.73 -16.36
N ALA A 195 -14.79 -24.41 -16.45
CA ALA A 195 -13.82 -23.46 -17.02
C ALA A 195 -13.00 -22.70 -15.97
N LEU A 196 -13.21 -22.97 -14.69
CA LEU A 196 -12.58 -22.26 -13.57
C LEU A 196 -11.06 -22.44 -13.62
N ASP A 197 -10.35 -21.32 -13.66
CA ASP A 197 -8.89 -21.25 -13.61
C ASP A 197 -8.37 -20.34 -12.49
N THR A 198 -9.25 -19.58 -11.83
CA THR A 198 -8.90 -18.65 -10.76
C THR A 198 -9.86 -18.80 -9.57
N ILE A 199 -9.32 -19.09 -8.39
CA ILE A 199 -10.07 -19.15 -7.13
C ILE A 199 -9.36 -18.26 -6.12
N GLU A 200 -10.12 -17.39 -5.46
CA GLU A 200 -9.63 -16.56 -4.38
C GLU A 200 -10.61 -16.56 -3.20
N ILE A 201 -10.12 -16.93 -2.02
CA ILE A 201 -10.86 -16.81 -0.75
C ILE A 201 -9.91 -16.17 0.25
N SER A 202 -10.10 -14.89 0.53
CA SER A 202 -9.13 -14.09 1.27
C SER A 202 -9.75 -13.38 2.46
N ASP A 203 -9.01 -13.28 3.56
CA ASP A 203 -9.42 -12.51 4.73
C ASP A 203 -10.80 -12.94 5.27
N CYS A 204 -11.13 -14.23 5.17
CA CYS A 204 -12.42 -14.80 5.56
C CYS A 204 -12.35 -15.57 6.88
N MET A 205 -13.50 -15.72 7.53
CA MET A 205 -13.68 -16.70 8.61
C MET A 205 -14.25 -17.99 8.03
N ILE A 206 -13.41 -19.00 7.88
CA ILE A 206 -13.74 -20.28 7.26
C ILE A 206 -14.20 -21.28 8.32
N THR A 207 -15.42 -21.79 8.19
CA THR A 207 -15.95 -22.87 9.05
C THR A 207 -16.05 -24.18 8.27
N ILE A 208 -15.47 -25.25 8.83
CA ILE A 208 -15.59 -26.62 8.32
C ILE A 208 -16.49 -27.41 9.27
N THR A 209 -17.71 -27.71 8.83
CA THR A 209 -18.78 -28.27 9.67
C THR A 209 -18.77 -29.80 9.77
N ARG A 210 -18.30 -30.51 8.72
CA ARG A 210 -17.97 -31.95 8.74
C ARG A 210 -16.76 -32.14 7.83
N GLY A 211 -15.85 -33.06 8.21
CA GLY A 211 -14.49 -33.16 7.66
C GLY A 211 -14.40 -32.84 6.17
N ALA A 212 -13.56 -31.88 5.81
CA ALA A 212 -13.36 -31.51 4.41
C ALA A 212 -12.92 -32.78 3.64
N ASP A 213 -13.69 -33.17 2.63
CA ASP A 213 -13.31 -34.26 1.74
C ASP A 213 -12.29 -33.67 0.77
N PRO A 214 -11.12 -34.29 0.52
CA PRO A 214 -10.20 -33.89 -0.54
C PRO A 214 -10.87 -33.69 -1.92
N LYS A 215 -12.07 -34.24 -2.15
CA LYS A 215 -12.89 -33.98 -3.34
C LYS A 215 -13.45 -32.56 -3.45
N THR A 216 -13.40 -31.75 -2.38
CA THR A 216 -14.04 -30.43 -2.32
C THR A 216 -13.44 -29.42 -3.32
N PHE A 217 -12.15 -29.53 -3.60
CA PHE A 217 -11.41 -28.58 -4.45
C PHE A 217 -11.07 -29.16 -5.84
N ILE A 218 -11.79 -30.19 -6.28
CA ILE A 218 -11.55 -30.78 -7.60
C ILE A 218 -11.85 -29.77 -8.69
N THR A 219 -10.82 -29.44 -9.48
CA THR A 219 -10.94 -28.62 -10.68
C THR A 219 -10.85 -29.47 -11.95
N LYS A 220 -11.58 -29.08 -13.00
CA LYS A 220 -11.54 -29.80 -14.29
C LYS A 220 -10.32 -29.42 -15.13
N LYS A 221 -9.82 -28.19 -14.97
CA LYS A 221 -8.67 -27.62 -15.68
C LYS A 221 -7.55 -27.21 -14.70
N PRO A 222 -6.30 -27.12 -15.18
CA PRO A 222 -5.23 -26.48 -14.43
C PRO A 222 -5.62 -25.06 -14.01
N LEU A 223 -5.37 -24.72 -12.75
CA LEU A 223 -5.58 -23.37 -12.24
C LEU A 223 -4.42 -22.46 -12.68
N LYS A 224 -4.72 -21.20 -12.96
CA LYS A 224 -3.72 -20.12 -13.02
C LYS A 224 -3.42 -19.60 -11.62
N LEU A 225 -4.45 -19.44 -10.80
CA LEU A 225 -4.32 -18.92 -9.44
C LEU A 225 -5.24 -19.68 -8.48
N PHE A 226 -4.65 -20.19 -7.41
CA PHE A 226 -5.36 -20.71 -6.26
C PHE A 226 -4.91 -19.96 -5.01
N ARG A 227 -5.72 -18.99 -4.56
CA ARG A 227 -5.42 -18.17 -3.38
C ARG A 227 -6.42 -18.43 -2.27
N ILE A 228 -5.91 -18.86 -1.13
CA ILE A 228 -6.65 -19.04 0.11
C ILE A 228 -5.78 -18.41 1.19
N ASN A 229 -5.81 -17.08 1.38
CA ASN A 229 -4.85 -16.36 2.23
C ASN A 229 -5.53 -15.47 3.29
N GLY A 230 -4.85 -15.23 4.41
CA GLY A 230 -5.36 -14.36 5.48
C GLY A 230 -6.63 -14.89 6.18
N ASN A 231 -6.94 -16.18 6.02
CA ASN A 231 -8.18 -16.73 6.58
C ASN A 231 -7.98 -17.25 8.00
N THR A 232 -9.04 -17.18 8.79
CA THR A 232 -9.14 -17.85 10.09
C THR A 232 -10.00 -19.11 9.96
N TRP A 233 -9.63 -20.17 10.68
CA TRP A 233 -10.26 -21.49 10.53
C TRP A 233 -10.98 -21.91 11.81
N LYS A 234 -12.27 -22.21 11.67
CA LYS A 234 -13.10 -22.83 12.71
C LYS A 234 -13.43 -24.26 12.31
N VAL A 235 -12.88 -25.23 13.04
CA VAL A 235 -13.00 -26.64 12.72
C VAL A 235 -13.64 -27.40 13.86
N PHE A 236 -14.62 -28.25 13.53
CA PHE A 236 -15.38 -29.00 14.52
C PHE A 236 -14.53 -30.05 15.27
N ASP A 237 -13.54 -30.65 14.61
CA ASP A 237 -12.60 -31.60 15.21
C ASP A 237 -11.16 -31.27 14.79
N VAL A 238 -10.33 -30.97 15.79
CA VAL A 238 -8.94 -30.50 15.63
C VAL A 238 -8.08 -31.51 14.86
N ARG A 239 -8.43 -32.81 14.86
CA ARG A 239 -7.70 -33.84 14.07
C ARG A 239 -7.77 -33.59 12.57
N TYR A 240 -8.76 -32.83 12.08
CA TYR A 240 -8.85 -32.47 10.67
C TYR A 240 -7.97 -31.27 10.32
N MET A 241 -7.61 -30.40 11.28
CA MET A 241 -6.82 -29.20 11.05
C MET A 241 -5.50 -29.50 10.33
N SER A 242 -4.79 -30.53 10.77
CA SER A 242 -3.47 -30.93 10.23
C SER A 242 -3.48 -31.47 8.81
N ASN A 243 -4.67 -31.68 8.23
CA ASN A 243 -4.85 -32.22 6.88
C ASN A 243 -5.60 -31.26 5.94
N ILE A 244 -6.18 -30.15 6.41
CA ILE A 244 -6.99 -29.25 5.58
C ILE A 244 -6.21 -28.74 4.38
N LEU A 245 -5.08 -28.06 4.62
CA LEU A 245 -4.21 -27.51 3.58
C LEU A 245 -3.90 -28.57 2.50
N LEU A 246 -3.68 -29.79 2.96
CA LEU A 246 -3.08 -30.87 2.18
C LEU A 246 -4.15 -31.63 1.40
N GLN A 247 -5.36 -31.73 1.96
CA GLN A 247 -6.57 -32.17 1.26
C GLN A 247 -6.93 -31.18 0.15
N MET A 248 -6.86 -29.88 0.42
CA MET A 248 -7.12 -28.83 -0.58
C MET A 248 -6.19 -28.95 -1.78
N LEU A 249 -4.89 -29.08 -1.54
CA LEU A 249 -3.89 -29.22 -2.60
C LEU A 249 -4.08 -30.48 -3.45
N SER A 250 -4.48 -31.60 -2.83
CA SER A 250 -4.58 -32.89 -3.52
C SER A 250 -5.65 -32.97 -4.62
N GLY A 251 -6.67 -32.09 -4.55
CA GLY A 251 -7.75 -32.03 -5.54
C GLY A 251 -7.43 -31.14 -6.75
N LEU A 252 -6.35 -30.36 -6.70
CA LEU A 252 -6.05 -29.35 -7.71
C LEU A 252 -5.39 -29.98 -8.93
N LYS A 253 -5.81 -29.53 -10.11
CA LYS A 253 -4.97 -29.65 -11.31
C LYS A 253 -4.09 -28.41 -11.40
N VAL A 254 -2.80 -28.62 -11.63
CA VAL A 254 -1.81 -27.54 -11.75
C VAL A 254 -0.91 -27.78 -12.96
N ASP A 255 -0.28 -26.72 -13.45
CA ASP A 255 0.76 -26.71 -14.46
C ASP A 255 1.87 -25.71 -14.11
N ASN A 256 2.85 -25.55 -15.01
CA ASN A 256 3.99 -24.65 -14.85
C ASN A 256 3.68 -23.16 -14.91
N GLY A 257 2.42 -22.77 -15.09
CA GLY A 257 1.93 -21.41 -14.92
C GLY A 257 1.15 -21.19 -13.63
N THR A 258 0.81 -22.25 -12.88
CA THR A 258 -0.04 -22.16 -11.69
C THR A 258 0.67 -21.44 -10.53
N GLU A 259 -0.03 -20.50 -9.90
CA GLU A 259 0.33 -19.89 -8.63
C GLU A 259 -0.56 -20.39 -7.50
N ILE A 260 0.05 -20.82 -6.41
CA ILE A 260 -0.63 -21.23 -5.18
C ILE A 260 -0.23 -20.28 -4.05
N ASP A 261 -1.23 -19.74 -3.36
CA ASP A 261 -1.06 -18.78 -2.28
C ASP A 261 -1.91 -19.16 -1.06
N PHE A 262 -1.23 -19.63 -0.02
CA PHE A 262 -1.80 -19.98 1.28
C PHE A 262 -1.29 -19.09 2.40
N TYR A 263 -0.84 -17.87 2.09
CA TYR A 263 -0.22 -17.00 3.09
C TYR A 263 -1.14 -16.77 4.30
N HIS A 264 -0.58 -16.89 5.50
CA HIS A 264 -1.21 -16.51 6.78
C HIS A 264 -2.58 -17.17 7.01
N ASN A 265 -2.59 -18.50 7.11
CA ASN A 265 -3.77 -19.28 7.54
C ASN A 265 -3.56 -19.98 8.89
N GLU A 266 -2.34 -19.96 9.44
CA GLU A 266 -2.00 -20.63 10.70
C GLU A 266 -2.29 -22.15 10.70
N LEU A 267 -2.28 -22.76 9.51
CA LEU A 267 -2.54 -24.20 9.37
C LEU A 267 -1.29 -25.03 9.66
N PRO A 268 -1.42 -26.22 10.26
CA PRO A 268 -0.30 -27.14 10.42
C PRO A 268 0.12 -27.77 9.08
N ILE A 269 1.41 -27.83 8.80
CA ILE A 269 2.01 -28.56 7.68
C ILE A 269 2.61 -29.86 8.22
N SER A 270 1.80 -30.92 8.16
CA SER A 270 2.15 -32.23 8.69
C SER A 270 2.97 -33.08 7.72
N LYS A 271 3.73 -34.04 8.27
CA LYS A 271 4.48 -35.05 7.48
C LYS A 271 3.62 -35.76 6.43
N LEU A 272 2.38 -36.12 6.78
CA LEU A 272 1.50 -36.85 5.88
C LEU A 272 1.13 -36.00 4.66
N GLY A 273 0.97 -34.69 4.81
CA GLY A 273 0.66 -33.87 3.65
C GLY A 273 1.84 -33.31 2.91
N ILE A 274 3.05 -33.27 3.48
CA ILE A 274 4.26 -33.10 2.67
C ILE A 274 4.32 -34.17 1.55
N GLN A 275 3.91 -35.41 1.82
CA GLN A 275 3.81 -36.46 0.79
C GLN A 275 2.83 -36.10 -0.34
N ARG A 276 1.88 -35.18 -0.10
CA ARG A 276 0.90 -34.70 -1.07
C ARG A 276 1.40 -33.52 -1.90
N PHE A 277 2.49 -32.85 -1.52
CA PHE A 277 3.08 -31.75 -2.30
C PHE A 277 3.45 -32.16 -3.73
N LEU A 278 3.77 -33.44 -3.94
CA LEU A 278 4.04 -33.98 -5.27
C LEU A 278 2.89 -33.78 -6.26
N SER A 279 1.64 -33.73 -5.78
CA SER A 279 0.48 -33.44 -6.64
C SER A 279 0.52 -32.04 -7.24
N VAL A 280 1.24 -31.12 -6.61
CA VAL A 280 1.39 -29.73 -7.05
C VAL A 280 2.83 -29.38 -7.45
N ALA A 281 3.68 -30.38 -7.72
CA ALA A 281 5.11 -30.16 -8.01
C ALA A 281 5.39 -29.33 -9.27
N HIS A 282 4.40 -29.17 -10.16
CA HIS A 282 4.55 -28.39 -11.40
C HIS A 282 4.28 -26.90 -11.21
N VAL A 283 3.88 -26.42 -10.04
CA VAL A 283 3.55 -24.99 -9.87
C VAL A 283 4.75 -24.08 -10.13
N LYS A 284 4.47 -22.88 -10.63
CA LYS A 284 5.43 -21.80 -10.80
C LYS A 284 5.75 -21.10 -9.48
N LYS A 285 4.73 -20.90 -8.64
CA LYS A 285 4.81 -20.13 -7.40
C LYS A 285 4.06 -20.82 -6.30
N LEU A 286 4.73 -20.95 -5.15
CA LEU A 286 4.18 -21.57 -3.96
C LEU A 286 4.44 -20.67 -2.75
N ILE A 287 3.37 -20.09 -2.19
CA ILE A 287 3.42 -19.30 -0.97
C ILE A 287 2.76 -20.08 0.15
N LEU A 288 3.54 -20.47 1.16
CA LEU A 288 3.06 -21.17 2.36
C LEU A 288 3.32 -20.37 3.63
N GLY A 289 3.81 -19.13 3.52
CA GLY A 289 4.20 -18.33 4.67
C GLY A 289 3.07 -18.17 5.70
N GLY A 290 3.40 -18.12 6.98
CA GLY A 290 2.42 -18.03 8.07
C GLY A 290 1.61 -19.30 8.32
N ASN A 291 2.10 -20.47 7.89
CA ASN A 291 1.60 -21.80 8.24
C ASN A 291 2.70 -22.62 8.91
N THR A 292 2.40 -23.38 9.94
CA THR A 292 3.43 -23.94 10.84
C THR A 292 3.77 -25.39 10.47
N PHE A 293 5.04 -25.71 10.24
CA PHE A 293 5.47 -27.11 10.14
C PHE A 293 5.40 -27.80 11.51
N ASP A 294 4.90 -29.04 11.55
CA ASP A 294 4.88 -29.82 12.79
C ASP A 294 6.33 -30.22 13.21
N ASP A 295 6.66 -30.06 14.50
CA ASP A 295 8.02 -30.24 15.09
C ASP A 295 8.72 -31.58 14.76
N TYR A 296 7.95 -32.64 14.51
CA TYR A 296 8.46 -34.00 14.25
C TYR A 296 8.62 -34.33 12.76
N THR A 297 8.36 -33.36 11.88
CA THR A 297 8.33 -33.60 10.44
C THR A 297 9.73 -33.47 9.83
N THR A 298 10.22 -34.53 9.21
CA THR A 298 11.39 -34.47 8.32
C THR A 298 10.97 -33.80 7.01
N ILE A 299 11.55 -32.64 6.71
CA ILE A 299 11.25 -31.86 5.49
C ILE A 299 12.37 -31.94 4.44
N GLU A 300 13.42 -32.72 4.70
CA GLU A 300 14.51 -32.96 3.75
C GLU A 300 13.98 -33.45 2.41
N GLY A 301 14.45 -32.82 1.33
CA GLY A 301 14.08 -33.18 -0.03
C GLY A 301 12.63 -32.93 -0.43
N THR A 302 11.81 -32.31 0.42
CA THR A 302 10.38 -32.01 0.16
C THR A 302 10.17 -31.32 -1.18
N PHE A 303 11.10 -30.43 -1.55
CA PHE A 303 11.01 -29.61 -2.74
C PHE A 303 11.80 -30.14 -3.95
N GLN A 304 12.46 -31.31 -3.85
CA GLN A 304 13.34 -31.83 -4.91
C GLN A 304 12.63 -32.05 -6.26
N ARG A 305 11.31 -32.30 -6.24
CA ARG A 305 10.51 -32.55 -7.44
C ARG A 305 9.94 -31.29 -8.09
N PHE A 306 10.10 -30.11 -7.47
CA PHE A 306 9.56 -28.84 -7.94
C PHE A 306 10.47 -28.22 -9.02
N ASN A 307 10.50 -28.84 -10.19
CA ASN A 307 11.39 -28.45 -11.30
C ASN A 307 10.98 -27.13 -11.98
N ASP A 308 9.71 -26.74 -11.84
CA ASP A 308 9.13 -25.56 -12.47
C ASP A 308 9.01 -24.35 -11.53
N LEU A 309 9.33 -24.55 -10.25
CA LEU A 309 9.14 -23.54 -9.22
C LEU A 309 10.16 -22.39 -9.34
N GLU A 310 9.63 -21.18 -9.50
CA GLU A 310 10.38 -19.93 -9.62
C GLU A 310 10.32 -19.09 -8.34
N TYR A 311 9.24 -19.21 -7.56
CA TYR A 311 9.00 -18.46 -6.33
C TYR A 311 8.58 -19.43 -5.21
N LEU A 312 9.32 -19.40 -4.09
CA LEU A 312 8.95 -20.11 -2.87
C LEU A 312 8.91 -19.17 -1.65
N ASP A 313 7.76 -19.11 -0.98
CA ASP A 313 7.61 -18.46 0.34
C ASP A 313 7.43 -19.49 1.45
N LEU A 314 8.33 -19.47 2.41
CA LEU A 314 8.23 -20.22 3.66
C LEU A 314 8.42 -19.28 4.86
N SER A 315 8.06 -18.00 4.74
CA SER A 315 8.17 -17.06 5.85
C SER A 315 7.29 -17.46 7.04
N TYR A 316 7.77 -17.31 8.27
CA TYR A 316 7.03 -17.61 9.50
C TYR A 316 6.44 -19.03 9.56
N THR A 317 7.10 -20.01 8.92
CA THR A 317 6.60 -21.39 8.92
C THR A 317 7.12 -22.24 10.07
N GLN A 318 7.92 -21.66 10.97
CA GLN A 318 8.65 -22.37 12.01
C GLN A 318 9.41 -23.57 11.42
N LEU A 319 10.20 -23.33 10.37
CA LEU A 319 10.99 -24.40 9.75
C LEU A 319 11.67 -25.21 10.87
N PRO A 320 11.41 -26.52 10.98
CA PRO A 320 11.96 -27.32 12.04
C PRO A 320 13.47 -27.14 12.06
N ASN A 321 14.10 -27.33 13.22
CA ASN A 321 15.55 -27.45 13.33
C ASN A 321 16.01 -28.76 12.66
N SER A 322 15.73 -28.94 11.37
CA SER A 322 15.96 -30.16 10.60
C SER A 322 17.18 -30.03 9.73
N LYS A 323 17.88 -31.16 9.67
CA LYS A 323 19.15 -31.44 9.04
C LYS A 323 19.05 -31.37 7.50
N GLU A 324 20.18 -31.01 6.90
CA GLU A 324 20.59 -31.07 5.49
C GLU A 324 19.55 -31.06 4.35
N GLY A 325 19.71 -30.13 3.40
CA GLY A 325 19.18 -30.24 2.04
C GLY A 325 17.66 -30.06 1.86
N VAL A 326 17.01 -29.25 2.71
CA VAL A 326 15.58 -28.90 2.56
C VAL A 326 15.28 -28.33 1.17
N PHE A 327 16.16 -27.45 0.68
CA PHE A 327 16.03 -26.83 -0.63
C PHE A 327 16.79 -27.57 -1.73
N ALA A 328 17.15 -28.83 -1.51
CA ALA A 328 17.79 -29.63 -2.55
C ALA A 328 16.89 -29.73 -3.79
N GLY A 329 17.48 -29.62 -4.99
CA GLY A 329 16.70 -29.42 -6.22
C GLY A 329 16.37 -27.94 -6.44
N LEU A 330 15.28 -27.62 -7.15
CA LEU A 330 14.84 -26.25 -7.48
C LEU A 330 15.65 -25.51 -8.58
N PRO A 331 15.81 -26.07 -9.78
CA PRO A 331 16.68 -25.51 -10.82
C PRO A 331 16.22 -24.15 -11.38
N LYS A 332 14.92 -23.83 -11.33
CA LYS A 332 14.34 -22.59 -11.87
C LYS A 332 14.10 -21.51 -10.81
N LEU A 333 14.39 -21.78 -9.55
CA LEU A 333 14.07 -20.87 -8.45
C LEU A 333 14.82 -19.54 -8.63
N ASN A 334 14.05 -18.45 -8.56
CA ASN A 334 14.52 -17.07 -8.70
C ASN A 334 14.32 -16.30 -7.39
N LYS A 335 13.25 -16.58 -6.65
CA LYS A 335 12.93 -15.90 -5.39
C LYS A 335 12.65 -16.90 -4.27
N LEU A 336 13.34 -16.72 -3.14
CA LEU A 336 13.18 -17.53 -1.93
C LEU A 336 13.02 -16.63 -0.70
N ILE A 337 11.93 -16.83 0.05
CA ILE A 337 11.57 -16.01 1.22
C ILE A 337 11.49 -16.92 2.45
N LEU A 338 12.33 -16.65 3.45
CA LEU A 338 12.51 -17.46 4.66
C LEU A 338 12.38 -16.63 5.95
N ASP A 339 11.80 -15.44 5.85
CA ASP A 339 11.69 -14.48 6.95
C ASP A 339 11.00 -15.11 8.18
N GLY A 340 11.40 -14.73 9.39
CA GLY A 340 10.71 -15.14 10.62
C GLY A 340 10.87 -16.62 11.03
N ASN A 341 11.80 -17.36 10.41
CA ASN A 341 12.14 -18.73 10.80
C ASN A 341 13.38 -18.79 11.71
N ASN A 342 13.52 -19.82 12.54
CA ASN A 342 14.73 -19.99 13.35
C ASN A 342 15.87 -20.63 12.53
N LEU A 343 16.77 -19.83 11.97
CA LEU A 343 17.85 -20.30 11.08
C LEU A 343 19.24 -20.29 11.74
N ASN A 344 19.34 -20.47 13.07
CA ASN A 344 20.57 -20.28 13.86
C ASN A 344 21.79 -21.14 13.42
N THR A 345 21.61 -22.19 12.58
CA THR A 345 22.71 -23.00 11.98
C THR A 345 22.42 -23.40 10.52
N PRO A 346 22.51 -22.47 9.55
CA PRO A 346 21.93 -22.65 8.21
C PRO A 346 22.87 -23.32 7.19
N VAL A 347 24.05 -23.81 7.61
CA VAL A 347 25.07 -24.36 6.69
C VAL A 347 24.50 -25.47 5.81
N GLU A 348 23.65 -26.32 6.39
CA GLU A 348 23.16 -27.53 5.73
C GLU A 348 21.84 -27.31 4.96
N LEU A 349 21.08 -26.24 5.23
CA LEU A 349 19.74 -26.03 4.63
C LEU A 349 19.77 -25.92 3.09
N PHE A 350 20.81 -25.28 2.57
CA PHE A 350 20.98 -25.02 1.14
C PHE A 350 21.79 -26.10 0.42
N ASN A 351 22.19 -27.18 1.12
CA ASN A 351 22.93 -28.27 0.49
C ASN A 351 22.10 -28.88 -0.66
N GLY A 352 22.74 -29.04 -1.82
CA GLY A 352 22.07 -29.58 -3.01
C GLY A 352 21.09 -28.62 -3.69
N LEU A 353 21.00 -27.35 -3.30
CA LEU A 353 20.22 -26.34 -4.02
C LEU A 353 20.80 -26.16 -5.43
N THR A 354 19.98 -26.36 -6.47
CA THR A 354 20.39 -26.25 -7.87
C THR A 354 19.93 -24.97 -8.56
N ALA A 355 19.38 -24.02 -7.78
CA ALA A 355 18.85 -22.74 -8.22
C ALA A 355 19.93 -21.81 -8.79
N ARG A 356 20.26 -22.00 -10.07
CA ARG A 356 21.28 -21.17 -10.74
C ARG A 356 20.81 -19.74 -10.94
N ASN A 357 19.51 -19.47 -10.98
CA ASN A 357 18.96 -18.14 -11.26
C ASN A 357 18.42 -17.43 -10.00
N LEU A 358 18.78 -17.90 -8.80
CA LEU A 358 18.30 -17.28 -7.56
C LEU A 358 18.81 -15.83 -7.48
N SER A 359 17.88 -14.88 -7.57
CA SER A 359 18.15 -13.45 -7.61
C SER A 359 17.76 -12.76 -6.29
N ILE A 360 16.73 -13.27 -5.60
CA ILE A 360 16.18 -12.65 -4.39
C ILE A 360 16.16 -13.68 -3.27
N LEU A 361 16.80 -13.34 -2.14
CA LEU A 361 16.79 -14.12 -0.92
C LEU A 361 16.44 -13.24 0.28
N HIS A 362 15.38 -13.58 0.99
CA HIS A 362 15.03 -12.96 2.27
C HIS A 362 15.17 -13.94 3.43
N MET A 363 15.83 -13.50 4.49
CA MET A 363 16.04 -14.21 5.75
C MET A 363 16.02 -13.21 6.93
N ALA A 364 15.11 -12.25 6.89
CA ALA A 364 14.91 -11.28 7.94
C ALA A 364 14.24 -11.91 9.17
N SER A 365 14.52 -11.41 10.38
CA SER A 365 13.95 -11.95 11.62
C SER A 365 14.23 -13.45 11.81
N SER A 366 15.37 -13.94 11.33
CA SER A 366 15.66 -15.37 11.23
C SER A 366 16.64 -15.90 12.29
N SER A 367 16.92 -15.12 13.33
CA SER A 367 17.90 -15.44 14.38
C SER A 367 19.32 -15.73 13.88
N LEU A 368 19.69 -15.20 12.70
CA LEU A 368 21.00 -15.41 12.10
C LEU A 368 22.11 -14.71 12.88
N ARG A 369 23.19 -15.42 13.18
CA ARG A 369 24.43 -14.85 13.74
C ARG A 369 25.54 -14.70 12.70
N LEU A 370 25.45 -15.46 11.62
CA LEU A 370 26.42 -15.54 10.52
C LEU A 370 25.67 -15.72 9.19
N LEU A 371 26.35 -15.40 8.09
CA LEU A 371 25.86 -15.70 6.74
C LEU A 371 25.88 -17.21 6.49
N PRO A 372 24.84 -17.82 5.88
CA PRO A 372 24.86 -19.23 5.52
C PRO A 372 26.01 -19.57 4.56
N ALA A 373 26.81 -20.60 4.87
CA ALA A 373 27.93 -21.01 4.02
C ALA A 373 27.49 -21.45 2.61
N GLY A 374 26.26 -21.98 2.49
CA GLY A 374 25.64 -22.36 1.21
C GLY A 374 25.39 -21.20 0.24
N ILE A 375 25.53 -19.94 0.67
CA ILE A 375 25.41 -18.79 -0.23
C ILE A 375 26.43 -18.85 -1.39
N SER A 376 27.55 -19.53 -1.21
CA SER A 376 28.54 -19.74 -2.27
C SER A 376 27.98 -20.50 -3.50
N TYR A 377 26.95 -21.33 -3.32
CA TYR A 377 26.35 -22.11 -4.40
C TYR A 377 25.54 -21.24 -5.38
N PHE A 378 24.89 -20.18 -4.88
CA PHE A 378 23.92 -19.38 -5.64
C PHE A 378 24.20 -17.87 -5.62
N GLY A 379 25.14 -17.40 -4.80
CA GLY A 379 25.43 -15.98 -4.60
C GLY A 379 25.84 -15.23 -5.87
N LYS A 380 26.36 -15.94 -6.88
CA LYS A 380 26.78 -15.39 -8.20
C LYS A 380 25.68 -14.64 -8.95
N ASN A 381 24.41 -14.96 -8.70
CA ASN A 381 23.28 -14.34 -9.37
C ASN A 381 22.37 -13.54 -8.44
N LEU A 382 22.71 -13.48 -7.15
CA LEU A 382 21.92 -12.77 -6.16
C LEU A 382 22.01 -11.25 -6.40
N THR A 383 20.86 -10.58 -6.52
CA THR A 383 20.73 -9.13 -6.67
C THR A 383 20.15 -8.48 -5.42
N VAL A 384 19.31 -9.19 -4.66
CA VAL A 384 18.70 -8.72 -3.42
C VAL A 384 18.94 -9.72 -2.30
N LEU A 385 19.51 -9.23 -1.19
CA LEU A 385 19.70 -9.99 0.05
C LEU A 385 19.14 -9.19 1.22
N LYS A 386 18.08 -9.70 1.85
CA LYS A 386 17.51 -9.14 3.08
C LYS A 386 17.80 -10.04 4.27
N MET A 387 18.45 -9.48 5.28
CA MET A 387 18.79 -10.16 6.54
C MET A 387 18.59 -9.21 7.73
N SER A 388 17.59 -8.33 7.65
CA SER A 388 17.30 -7.42 8.74
C SER A 388 16.78 -8.14 9.98
N HIS A 389 16.83 -7.50 11.15
CA HIS A 389 16.28 -8.06 12.40
C HIS A 389 16.93 -9.39 12.81
N ASN A 390 18.25 -9.51 12.65
CA ASN A 390 19.02 -10.70 13.02
C ASN A 390 20.03 -10.38 14.14
N TYR A 391 20.89 -11.34 14.46
CA TYR A 391 21.92 -11.23 15.50
C TYR A 391 23.35 -11.10 14.92
N LEU A 392 23.49 -10.55 13.71
CA LEU A 392 24.80 -10.34 13.07
C LEU A 392 25.60 -9.31 13.89
N ASN A 393 26.72 -9.71 14.48
CA ASN A 393 27.47 -8.85 15.41
C ASN A 393 28.68 -8.14 14.80
N THR A 394 29.24 -8.66 13.70
CA THR A 394 30.34 -8.02 12.98
C THR A 394 30.17 -8.27 11.49
N PHE A 395 30.44 -7.25 10.68
CA PHE A 395 30.46 -7.43 9.24
C PHE A 395 31.63 -8.35 8.81
N ASN A 396 32.71 -8.38 9.59
CA ASN A 396 33.78 -9.36 9.37
C ASN A 396 33.31 -10.79 9.65
N ALA A 397 32.44 -11.08 10.62
CA ALA A 397 31.86 -12.41 10.76
C ALA A 397 30.86 -12.75 9.63
N PHE A 398 30.22 -11.73 9.04
CA PHE A 398 29.38 -11.87 7.84
C PHE A 398 30.16 -12.43 6.63
N LEU A 399 31.45 -12.08 6.46
CA LEU A 399 32.27 -12.56 5.32
C LEU A 399 33.36 -13.56 5.71
N ALA A 400 34.08 -13.38 6.82
CA ALA A 400 35.33 -14.07 7.14
C ALA A 400 35.15 -15.51 7.65
N LYS A 401 34.08 -15.82 8.40
CA LYS A 401 33.81 -17.22 8.81
C LYS A 401 33.29 -18.06 7.65
N SER A 402 32.46 -17.48 6.79
CA SER A 402 32.02 -18.12 5.55
C SER A 402 33.19 -18.29 4.57
N TRP A 403 34.11 -17.32 4.53
CA TRP A 403 35.37 -17.44 3.80
C TRP A 403 36.31 -18.50 4.38
N ALA A 404 36.39 -18.72 5.70
CA ALA A 404 37.26 -19.75 6.27
C ALA A 404 36.85 -21.18 5.86
N VAL A 405 35.55 -21.42 5.66
CA VAL A 405 35.01 -22.67 5.10
C VAL A 405 35.34 -22.79 3.60
N LEU A 406 35.31 -21.67 2.87
CA LEU A 406 35.62 -21.59 1.44
C LEU A 406 37.13 -21.52 1.12
N ALA A 407 37.97 -21.09 2.08
CA ALA A 407 39.40 -20.80 1.92
C ALA A 407 40.26 -22.02 1.63
N GLN A 408 39.71 -23.24 1.74
CA GLN A 408 40.35 -24.44 1.21
C GLN A 408 40.43 -24.42 -0.34
N ASP A 409 39.57 -23.63 -0.98
CA ASP A 409 39.58 -23.37 -2.41
C ASP A 409 40.02 -21.92 -2.68
N LYS A 410 41.31 -21.74 -3.04
CA LYS A 410 41.96 -20.43 -3.22
C LYS A 410 41.31 -19.53 -4.29
N ASN A 411 40.34 -20.05 -5.06
CA ASN A 411 39.60 -19.33 -6.10
C ASN A 411 38.13 -19.05 -5.77
N SER A 412 37.66 -19.37 -4.56
CA SER A 412 36.25 -19.26 -4.21
C SER A 412 35.88 -17.89 -3.63
N SER A 413 35.41 -16.98 -4.49
CA SER A 413 34.70 -15.77 -4.05
C SER A 413 33.26 -16.12 -3.65
N LEU A 414 32.70 -15.47 -2.63
CA LEU A 414 31.27 -15.59 -2.22
C LEU A 414 30.26 -15.33 -3.35
N GLY A 415 30.70 -14.78 -4.49
CA GLY A 415 29.89 -14.61 -5.69
C GLY A 415 28.97 -13.38 -5.66
N LEU A 416 28.95 -12.60 -4.59
CA LEU A 416 28.02 -11.47 -4.41
C LEU A 416 28.33 -10.25 -5.29
N GLN A 417 29.12 -10.38 -6.37
CA GLN A 417 29.47 -9.25 -7.24
C GLN A 417 28.26 -8.64 -7.96
N LYS A 418 27.19 -9.41 -8.17
CA LYS A 418 25.93 -8.95 -8.77
C LYS A 418 24.93 -8.36 -7.75
N LEU A 419 25.26 -8.41 -6.45
CA LEU A 419 24.36 -7.90 -5.42
C LEU A 419 24.15 -6.41 -5.60
N GLN A 420 22.90 -5.99 -5.74
CA GLN A 420 22.50 -4.59 -5.95
C GLN A 420 21.91 -3.98 -4.67
N ARG A 421 21.22 -4.79 -3.87
CA ARG A 421 20.54 -4.38 -2.64
C ARG A 421 20.92 -5.28 -1.48
N LEU A 422 21.48 -4.69 -0.43
CA LEU A 422 21.77 -5.38 0.83
C LEU A 422 21.05 -4.67 1.97
N ASP A 423 20.18 -5.42 2.67
CA ASP A 423 19.54 -4.96 3.90
C ASP A 423 20.03 -5.82 5.08
N ILE A 424 20.78 -5.18 5.97
CA ILE A 424 21.30 -5.73 7.23
C ILE A 424 20.94 -4.80 8.39
N SER A 425 19.82 -4.08 8.24
CA SER A 425 19.26 -3.24 9.30
C SER A 425 18.85 -4.05 10.53
N SER A 426 18.73 -3.40 11.68
CA SER A 426 18.30 -4.04 12.94
C SER A 426 19.11 -5.29 13.28
N ASN A 427 20.44 -5.19 13.16
CA ASN A 427 21.38 -6.22 13.57
C ASN A 427 22.22 -5.71 14.75
N TRP A 428 23.28 -6.44 15.10
CA TRP A 428 24.19 -6.13 16.20
C TRP A 428 25.56 -5.66 15.71
N ILE A 429 25.63 -5.13 14.48
CA ILE A 429 26.89 -4.73 13.84
C ILE A 429 27.41 -3.46 14.49
N THR A 430 28.64 -3.50 15.00
CA THR A 430 29.28 -2.34 15.63
C THR A 430 30.28 -1.63 14.71
N ASP A 431 30.80 -2.32 13.68
CA ASP A 431 31.76 -1.79 12.71
C ASP A 431 31.64 -2.45 11.31
N PHE A 432 32.08 -1.71 10.29
CA PHE A 432 32.11 -2.12 8.87
C PHE A 432 33.55 -2.19 8.30
N GLN A 433 34.55 -2.55 9.12
CA GLN A 433 35.96 -2.54 8.69
C GLN A 433 36.34 -3.79 7.89
N SER A 434 35.76 -3.97 6.70
CA SER A 434 36.10 -5.08 5.81
C SER A 434 36.44 -4.61 4.40
N LYS A 435 37.69 -4.83 3.98
CA LYS A 435 38.13 -4.62 2.59
C LYS A 435 37.24 -5.34 1.58
N SER A 436 36.63 -6.45 2.00
CA SER A 436 35.76 -7.26 1.18
C SER A 436 34.45 -6.56 0.77
N MET A 437 34.05 -5.46 1.42
CA MET A 437 32.93 -4.62 0.98
C MET A 437 33.15 -4.05 -0.44
N GLN A 438 34.40 -3.78 -0.81
CA GLN A 438 34.74 -3.28 -2.14
C GLN A 438 34.45 -4.31 -3.24
N ASN A 439 34.32 -5.60 -2.89
CA ASN A 439 34.00 -6.67 -3.84
C ASN A 439 32.51 -6.72 -4.21
N LEU A 440 31.63 -6.00 -3.50
CA LEU A 440 30.22 -5.87 -3.84
C LEU A 440 30.06 -4.83 -4.96
N THR A 441 30.65 -5.12 -6.12
CA THR A 441 30.88 -4.13 -7.19
C THR A 441 29.61 -3.62 -7.85
N SER A 442 28.47 -4.32 -7.72
CA SER A 442 27.17 -3.87 -8.24
C SER A 442 26.25 -3.26 -7.17
N LEU A 443 26.71 -3.12 -5.93
CA LEU A 443 25.85 -2.70 -4.82
C LEU A 443 25.48 -1.22 -4.96
N THR A 444 24.18 -0.95 -5.07
CA THR A 444 23.63 0.40 -5.24
C THR A 444 22.90 0.89 -4.00
N PHE A 445 22.34 -0.03 -3.22
CA PHE A 445 21.60 0.25 -1.99
C PHE A 445 22.15 -0.57 -0.82
N LEU A 446 22.40 0.11 0.29
CA LEU A 446 22.85 -0.51 1.53
C LEU A 446 22.06 0.06 2.71
N ASP A 447 21.33 -0.82 3.42
CA ASP A 447 20.67 -0.48 4.68
C ASP A 447 21.41 -1.12 5.87
N ILE A 448 21.96 -0.26 6.71
CA ILE A 448 22.67 -0.60 7.96
C ILE A 448 22.00 0.05 9.17
N SER A 449 20.78 0.56 9.01
CA SER A 449 20.04 1.25 10.08
C SER A 449 19.79 0.35 11.28
N CYS A 450 19.48 0.96 12.43
CA CYS A 450 19.16 0.27 13.68
C CYS A 450 20.25 -0.71 14.16
N ASN A 451 21.52 -0.47 13.83
CA ASN A 451 22.66 -1.22 14.35
C ASN A 451 23.36 -0.44 15.49
N PRO A 452 23.93 -1.12 16.50
CA PRO A 452 24.53 -0.48 17.67
C PRO A 452 25.95 0.05 17.40
N PHE A 453 26.08 1.03 16.51
CA PHE A 453 27.37 1.63 16.20
C PHE A 453 27.95 2.36 17.42
N VAL A 454 29.17 1.99 17.81
CA VAL A 454 29.85 2.61 18.94
C VAL A 454 30.56 3.90 18.52
N THR A 455 31.24 3.88 17.37
CA THR A 455 31.98 5.04 16.85
C THR A 455 31.96 5.03 15.33
N VAL A 456 31.62 6.18 14.74
CA VAL A 456 31.65 6.41 13.29
C VAL A 456 32.88 7.27 12.97
N THR A 457 33.88 6.61 12.38
CA THR A 457 35.16 7.21 11.95
C THR A 457 35.22 7.22 10.41
N PRO A 458 36.12 7.99 9.77
CA PRO A 458 36.26 7.95 8.31
C PRO A 458 36.55 6.54 7.76
N LYS A 459 37.30 5.74 8.52
CA LYS A 459 37.61 4.33 8.19
C LYS A 459 36.37 3.44 8.10
N PHE A 460 35.27 3.83 8.73
CA PHE A 460 34.00 3.13 8.68
C PHE A 460 33.46 3.02 7.25
N PHE A 461 33.66 4.06 6.43
CA PHE A 461 33.16 4.12 5.04
C PHE A 461 34.23 3.92 3.97
N MET A 462 35.51 3.92 4.35
CA MET A 462 36.66 3.80 3.42
C MET A 462 36.56 2.63 2.43
N TYR A 463 35.91 1.53 2.82
CA TYR A 463 35.80 0.31 2.00
C TYR A 463 34.42 0.11 1.37
N LEU A 464 33.52 1.09 1.44
CA LEU A 464 32.24 0.98 0.73
C LEU A 464 32.46 0.87 -0.79
N PRO A 465 31.61 0.09 -1.48
CA PRO A 465 31.73 -0.08 -2.93
C PRO A 465 31.44 1.25 -3.65
N LYS A 466 32.19 1.53 -4.72
CA LYS A 466 32.04 2.75 -5.51
C LYS A 466 30.70 2.86 -6.23
N SER A 467 30.02 1.74 -6.45
CA SER A 467 28.69 1.68 -7.06
C SER A 467 27.57 2.13 -6.11
N LEU A 468 27.86 2.29 -4.82
CA LEU A 468 26.85 2.62 -3.83
C LEU A 468 26.28 4.02 -4.07
N VAL A 469 24.95 4.09 -4.19
CA VAL A 469 24.18 5.31 -4.47
C VAL A 469 23.38 5.72 -3.24
N GLU A 470 22.82 4.75 -2.53
CA GLU A 470 21.96 4.96 -1.38
C GLU A 470 22.49 4.25 -0.14
N LEU A 471 22.59 5.01 0.95
CA LEU A 471 23.00 4.53 2.26
C LEU A 471 21.98 4.93 3.32
N ASN A 472 21.38 3.94 3.98
CA ASN A 472 20.60 4.15 5.19
C ASN A 472 21.39 3.73 6.43
N MET A 473 21.67 4.70 7.29
CA MET A 473 22.36 4.48 8.57
C MET A 473 21.61 5.15 9.74
N THR A 474 20.28 5.23 9.61
CA THR A 474 19.37 5.69 10.66
C THR A 474 19.64 4.95 11.96
N PHE A 475 19.75 5.68 13.06
CA PHE A 475 19.93 5.13 14.39
C PHE A 475 18.58 4.91 15.08
N CYS A 476 18.41 3.79 15.76
CA CYS A 476 17.11 3.39 16.33
C CYS A 476 17.17 3.07 17.83
N GLY A 477 18.33 3.25 18.47
CA GLY A 477 18.39 3.19 19.94
C GLY A 477 17.60 4.35 20.54
N ASP A 478 17.16 4.22 21.78
CA ASP A 478 16.42 5.28 22.47
C ASP A 478 17.18 5.81 23.69
N ARG A 479 18.26 5.13 24.10
CA ARG A 479 19.04 5.47 25.30
C ARG A 479 20.22 6.36 24.96
N GLU A 480 20.43 7.42 25.74
CA GLU A 480 21.58 8.31 25.57
C GLU A 480 22.93 7.60 25.71
N SER A 481 22.98 6.52 26.49
CA SER A 481 24.17 5.65 26.63
C SER A 481 24.54 4.91 25.33
N GLU A 482 23.62 4.76 24.38
CA GLU A 482 23.83 4.03 23.12
C GLU A 482 24.29 4.97 21.99
N ARG A 483 24.46 6.27 22.27
CA ARG A 483 24.83 7.28 21.28
C ARG A 483 26.18 6.96 20.62
N PRO A 484 26.24 6.87 19.27
CA PRO A 484 27.51 6.74 18.58
C PRO A 484 28.36 8.00 18.75
N LYS A 485 29.66 7.82 18.98
CA LYS A 485 30.64 8.91 18.82
C LYS A 485 30.91 9.14 17.34
N ILE A 486 30.62 10.34 16.83
CA ILE A 486 30.82 10.69 15.42
C ILE A 486 32.00 11.66 15.30
N GLU A 487 33.05 11.22 14.61
CA GLU A 487 34.25 12.02 14.35
C GLU A 487 33.98 13.19 13.41
N LYS A 488 34.92 14.14 13.32
CA LYS A 488 34.71 15.40 12.59
C LYS A 488 34.52 15.17 11.09
N ASP A 489 35.32 14.26 10.56
CA ASP A 489 35.52 13.84 9.17
C ASP A 489 34.82 12.50 8.86
N ALA A 490 33.93 12.05 9.74
CA ALA A 490 33.36 10.71 9.70
C ALA A 490 32.78 10.29 8.34
N PHE A 491 32.29 11.24 7.53
CA PHE A 491 31.61 10.98 6.25
C PHE A 491 32.47 11.29 5.01
N GLU A 492 33.75 11.60 5.16
CA GLU A 492 34.64 12.06 4.07
C GLU A 492 34.69 11.11 2.87
N TYR A 493 34.50 9.80 3.07
CA TYR A 493 34.59 8.77 2.02
C TYR A 493 33.26 8.48 1.30
N LEU A 494 32.16 9.17 1.60
CA LEU A 494 30.85 8.93 0.96
C LEU A 494 30.71 9.58 -0.43
N ASN A 495 31.72 9.42 -1.29
CA ASN A 495 31.91 10.21 -2.51
C ASN A 495 30.86 10.02 -3.62
N ASN A 496 30.15 8.89 -3.63
CA ASN A 496 29.19 8.54 -4.71
C ASN A 496 27.73 8.50 -4.23
N ILE A 497 27.50 8.84 -2.96
CA ILE A 497 26.17 8.77 -2.35
C ILE A 497 25.31 9.92 -2.89
N LYS A 498 24.12 9.54 -3.40
CA LYS A 498 23.08 10.48 -3.82
C LYS A 498 21.94 10.56 -2.81
N ILE A 499 21.71 9.49 -2.06
CA ILE A 499 20.61 9.38 -1.09
C ILE A 499 21.19 8.94 0.24
N LEU A 500 21.02 9.78 1.27
CA LEU A 500 21.59 9.55 2.59
C LEU A 500 20.52 9.67 3.68
N HIS A 501 20.33 8.58 4.44
CA HIS A 501 19.43 8.56 5.59
C HIS A 501 20.20 8.52 6.91
N LEU A 502 19.95 9.53 7.74
CA LEU A 502 20.64 9.81 9.00
C LEU A 502 19.63 10.14 10.11
N GLY A 503 18.51 9.42 10.20
CA GLY A 503 17.53 9.66 11.28
C GLY A 503 17.98 9.12 12.63
N GLY A 504 17.32 9.50 13.75
CA GLY A 504 17.47 8.73 15.01
C GLY A 504 17.90 9.45 16.29
N GLY A 505 17.79 10.77 16.40
CA GLY A 505 17.80 11.45 17.72
C GLY A 505 19.15 11.71 18.38
N PHE A 506 20.23 11.09 17.91
CA PHE A 506 21.56 11.28 18.49
C PHE A 506 22.53 12.08 17.64
N PHE A 507 22.20 12.28 16.37
CA PHE A 507 22.97 13.10 15.45
C PHE A 507 22.96 14.58 15.89
N LYS A 508 21.85 15.08 16.47
CA LYS A 508 21.65 16.48 16.95
C LYS A 508 22.01 17.49 15.85
N ALA A 509 22.14 18.78 16.16
CA ALA A 509 22.60 19.79 15.18
C ALA A 509 24.04 19.54 14.69
N GLY A 510 24.85 18.82 15.47
CA GLY A 510 26.26 18.56 15.16
C GLY A 510 26.47 17.79 13.86
N ILE A 511 25.50 16.99 13.41
CA ILE A 511 25.59 16.23 12.15
C ILE A 511 25.72 17.13 10.92
N LEU A 512 25.05 18.28 10.90
CA LEU A 512 25.13 19.22 9.79
C LEU A 512 26.55 19.79 9.67
N LEU A 513 27.21 20.03 10.81
CA LEU A 513 28.63 20.42 10.83
C LEU A 513 29.57 19.29 10.37
N ARG A 514 29.20 18.03 10.58
CA ARG A 514 29.96 16.87 10.08
C ARG A 514 29.78 16.70 8.58
N LEU A 515 28.55 16.83 8.07
CA LEU A 515 28.27 16.78 6.65
C LEU A 515 29.02 17.90 5.93
N HIS A 516 29.07 19.11 6.50
CA HIS A 516 29.87 20.22 5.95
C HIS A 516 31.36 19.91 5.79
N SER A 517 31.92 18.94 6.54
CA SER A 517 33.32 18.53 6.40
C SER A 517 33.60 17.65 5.18
N MET A 518 32.55 17.16 4.51
CA MET A 518 32.70 16.34 3.30
C MET A 518 33.26 17.19 2.14
N PRO A 519 34.03 16.60 1.22
CA PRO A 519 34.51 17.29 0.03
C PRO A 519 33.37 17.96 -0.74
N MET A 520 33.62 19.16 -1.26
CA MET A 520 32.59 19.95 -1.96
C MET A 520 32.01 19.18 -3.16
N GLU A 521 32.88 18.48 -3.90
CA GLU A 521 32.51 17.66 -5.06
C GLU A 521 31.54 16.53 -4.66
N THR A 522 31.68 15.99 -3.45
CA THR A 522 30.82 14.93 -2.92
C THR A 522 29.42 15.47 -2.60
N LEU A 523 29.33 16.61 -1.92
CA LEU A 523 28.05 17.19 -1.50
C LEU A 523 27.24 17.76 -2.66
N GLN A 524 27.88 18.15 -3.76
CA GLN A 524 27.18 18.53 -4.99
C GLN A 524 26.46 17.34 -5.65
N GLY A 525 26.98 16.12 -5.45
CA GLY A 525 26.35 14.89 -5.94
C GLY A 525 25.15 14.42 -5.13
N LEU A 526 25.00 14.91 -3.88
CA LEU A 526 23.91 14.53 -2.98
C LEU A 526 22.58 15.12 -3.47
N GLN A 527 21.58 14.25 -3.65
CA GLN A 527 20.26 14.60 -4.17
C GLN A 527 19.19 14.54 -3.08
N GLU A 528 19.33 13.64 -2.11
CA GLU A 528 18.35 13.44 -1.05
C GLU A 528 19.02 13.27 0.31
N LEU A 529 18.54 14.02 1.30
CA LEU A 529 19.05 14.00 2.65
C LEU A 529 17.90 13.88 3.64
N TYR A 530 17.89 12.75 4.37
CA TYR A 530 16.87 12.45 5.37
C TYR A 530 17.48 12.54 6.77
N LEU A 531 16.99 13.50 7.57
CA LEU A 531 17.44 13.78 8.94
C LEU A 531 16.28 13.74 9.96
N PRO A 532 15.30 12.84 9.86
CA PRO A 532 14.17 12.86 10.77
C PRO A 532 14.56 12.50 12.20
N ARG A 533 13.80 12.98 13.17
CA ARG A 533 13.93 12.59 14.59
C ARG A 533 15.27 12.97 15.22
N ASN A 534 16.06 13.89 14.68
CA ASN A 534 17.43 14.16 15.15
C ASN A 534 17.58 15.17 16.28
N LYS A 535 16.49 15.73 16.81
CA LYS A 535 16.52 16.79 17.83
C LYS A 535 17.29 18.04 17.37
N ILE A 536 17.36 18.32 16.07
CA ILE A 536 17.95 19.54 15.51
C ILE A 536 17.09 20.73 15.95
N ALA A 537 17.68 21.69 16.67
CA ALA A 537 16.95 22.82 17.23
C ALA A 537 17.06 24.11 16.41
N TYR A 538 18.08 24.22 15.56
CA TYR A 538 18.33 25.39 14.72
C TYR A 538 19.06 25.02 13.43
N LEU A 539 18.98 25.91 12.44
CA LEU A 539 19.79 25.93 11.23
C LEU A 539 20.62 27.21 11.21
N ASN A 540 21.84 27.17 10.67
CA ASN A 540 22.66 28.38 10.60
C ASN A 540 21.99 29.41 9.66
N PRO A 541 21.76 30.66 10.11
CA PRO A 541 21.11 31.68 9.30
C PRO A 541 21.92 32.14 8.09
N ASP A 542 23.19 31.77 7.96
CA ASP A 542 24.04 32.10 6.80
C ASP A 542 24.04 30.98 5.73
N GLY A 543 23.28 29.91 5.93
CA GLY A 543 23.23 28.76 5.01
C GLY A 543 24.44 27.83 5.09
N SER A 544 25.42 28.07 5.97
CA SER A 544 26.67 27.30 6.04
C SER A 544 26.48 25.79 6.21
N HIS A 545 25.43 25.35 6.90
CA HIS A 545 25.07 23.92 7.03
C HIS A 545 24.87 23.20 5.69
N PHE A 546 24.48 23.93 4.65
CA PHE A 546 24.13 23.37 3.35
C PHE A 546 24.95 23.95 2.19
N ALA A 547 26.01 24.73 2.47
CA ALA A 547 26.76 25.53 1.50
C ALA A 547 27.15 24.79 0.21
N ASN A 548 27.44 23.50 0.30
CA ASN A 548 27.93 22.67 -0.81
C ASN A 548 26.87 21.70 -1.37
N MET A 549 25.63 21.73 -0.88
CA MET A 549 24.55 20.81 -1.26
C MET A 549 23.65 21.41 -2.36
N THR A 550 24.25 22.03 -3.38
CA THR A 550 23.51 22.76 -4.43
C THR A 550 22.65 21.84 -5.32
N GLY A 551 22.99 20.55 -5.38
CA GLY A 551 22.24 19.51 -6.11
C GLY A 551 21.09 18.88 -5.34
N LEU A 552 20.89 19.24 -4.07
CA LEU A 552 19.89 18.62 -3.20
C LEU A 552 18.46 18.95 -3.66
N ARG A 553 17.65 17.92 -3.84
CA ARG A 553 16.26 17.97 -4.31
C ARG A 553 15.25 17.69 -3.19
N VAL A 554 15.61 16.78 -2.27
CA VAL A 554 14.75 16.37 -1.16
C VAL A 554 15.49 16.58 0.16
N LEU A 555 14.85 17.30 1.08
CA LEU A 555 15.34 17.51 2.44
C LEU A 555 14.24 17.16 3.44
N ASP A 556 14.47 16.13 4.25
CA ASP A 556 13.58 15.76 5.35
C ASP A 556 14.19 16.15 6.71
N LEU A 557 13.57 17.13 7.36
CA LEU A 557 13.89 17.62 8.70
C LEU A 557 12.73 17.36 9.67
N SER A 558 11.84 16.42 9.37
CA SER A 558 10.67 16.12 10.21
C SER A 558 11.03 15.58 11.59
N PHE A 559 10.13 15.73 12.56
CA PHE A 559 10.32 15.26 13.93
C PHE A 559 11.59 15.80 14.61
N ASN A 560 12.04 17.00 14.25
CA ASN A 560 13.14 17.69 14.91
C ASN A 560 12.60 18.66 15.98
N ARG A 561 13.38 19.67 16.36
CA ARG A 561 13.03 20.66 17.39
C ARG A 561 13.17 22.09 16.87
N LEU A 562 13.05 22.29 15.56
CA LEU A 562 13.17 23.60 14.93
C LEU A 562 12.05 24.50 15.45
N GLN A 563 12.39 25.65 16.01
CA GLN A 563 11.42 26.64 16.50
C GLN A 563 11.13 27.74 15.48
N SER A 564 12.07 27.95 14.56
CA SER A 564 12.00 28.90 13.48
C SER A 564 12.87 28.41 12.32
N ILE A 565 12.63 28.98 11.15
CA ILE A 565 13.48 28.83 9.97
C ILE A 565 13.86 30.23 9.49
N SER A 566 15.00 30.34 8.82
CA SER A 566 15.43 31.56 8.13
C SER A 566 15.60 31.21 6.67
N GLY A 567 15.09 32.04 5.75
CA GLY A 567 15.21 31.74 4.31
C GLY A 567 16.66 31.65 3.87
N ASN A 568 17.55 32.43 4.48
CA ASN A 568 18.98 32.37 4.24
C ASN A 568 19.59 31.00 4.62
N SER A 569 19.01 30.27 5.59
CA SER A 569 19.47 28.93 5.93
C SER A 569 19.35 27.95 4.76
N PHE A 570 18.45 28.19 3.81
CA PHE A 570 18.26 27.35 2.63
C PHE A 570 18.84 27.96 1.34
N GLN A 571 19.47 29.13 1.41
CA GLN A 571 20.02 29.84 0.23
C GLN A 571 20.88 28.94 -0.68
N PRO A 572 21.75 28.04 -0.18
CA PRO A 572 22.55 27.18 -1.06
C PRO A 572 21.75 26.10 -1.80
N LEU A 573 20.55 25.75 -1.33
CA LEU A 573 19.74 24.62 -1.82
C LEU A 573 18.93 25.00 -3.07
N VAL A 574 19.61 25.48 -4.10
CA VAL A 574 18.99 26.02 -5.32
C VAL A 574 18.18 24.99 -6.11
N SER A 575 18.44 23.69 -5.93
CA SER A 575 17.72 22.60 -6.61
C SER A 575 16.58 21.99 -5.78
N LEU A 576 16.27 22.56 -4.60
CA LEU A 576 15.33 21.93 -3.67
C LEU A 576 13.90 21.97 -4.22
N THR A 577 13.26 20.80 -4.22
CA THR A 577 11.89 20.62 -4.71
C THR A 577 10.95 20.08 -3.63
N HIS A 578 11.48 19.35 -2.63
CA HIS A 578 10.70 18.79 -1.54
C HIS A 578 11.35 19.14 -0.20
N LEU A 579 10.57 19.74 0.68
CA LEU A 579 11.00 20.12 2.02
C LEU A 579 10.00 19.60 3.06
N ASN A 580 10.46 18.71 3.94
CA ASN A 580 9.67 18.21 5.06
C ASN A 580 10.12 18.84 6.37
N LEU A 581 9.22 19.58 7.00
CA LEU A 581 9.38 20.23 8.29
C LEU A 581 8.31 19.79 9.29
N ALA A 582 7.54 18.72 9.00
CA ALA A 582 6.48 18.26 9.89
C ALA A 582 6.99 17.88 11.28
N ASN A 583 6.13 18.03 12.28
CA ASN A 583 6.40 17.67 13.68
C ASN A 583 7.68 18.33 14.23
N ASN A 584 7.88 19.60 13.92
CA ASN A 584 8.84 20.47 14.60
C ASN A 584 8.08 21.36 15.62
N ALA A 585 8.67 22.48 16.01
CA ALA A 585 8.04 23.47 16.90
C ALA A 585 8.01 24.86 16.24
N ILE A 586 7.87 24.91 14.92
CA ILE A 586 7.90 26.16 14.16
C ILE A 586 6.64 26.94 14.51
N PHE A 587 6.80 28.10 15.16
CA PHE A 587 5.66 28.89 15.64
C PHE A 587 5.07 29.81 14.57
N SER A 588 5.92 30.34 13.69
CA SER A 588 5.55 31.31 12.67
C SER A 588 6.32 31.14 11.37
N ILE A 589 5.68 31.50 10.24
CA ILE A 589 6.33 31.59 8.92
C ILE A 589 6.00 32.95 8.27
N GLY A 590 7.01 33.60 7.71
CA GLY A 590 6.88 34.81 6.90
C GLY A 590 7.55 34.69 5.54
N GLU A 591 7.37 35.71 4.68
CA GLU A 591 7.88 35.72 3.31
C GLU A 591 9.41 35.55 3.25
N ILE A 592 10.12 36.20 4.18
CA ILE A 592 11.58 36.16 4.23
C ILE A 592 12.12 34.76 4.57
N ASP A 593 11.30 33.91 5.18
CA ASP A 593 11.67 32.55 5.58
C ASP A 593 11.72 31.58 4.38
N MET A 594 11.07 31.95 3.26
CA MET A 594 10.92 31.12 2.07
C MET A 594 11.64 31.68 0.83
N LYS A 595 12.33 32.83 0.97
CA LYS A 595 12.83 33.66 -0.14
C LYS A 595 13.63 32.92 -1.21
N TYR A 596 14.43 31.91 -0.86
CA TYR A 596 15.31 31.21 -1.81
C TYR A 596 14.76 29.88 -2.32
N LEU A 597 13.61 29.42 -1.81
CA LEU A 597 13.00 28.13 -2.15
C LEU A 597 12.14 28.20 -3.42
N THR A 598 12.65 28.86 -4.45
CA THR A 598 11.86 29.21 -5.66
C THR A 598 11.43 28.02 -6.52
N ASN A 599 12.19 26.92 -6.47
CA ASN A 599 11.91 25.66 -7.19
C ASN A 599 11.10 24.66 -6.34
N LEU A 600 10.66 25.04 -5.14
CA LEU A 600 9.98 24.15 -4.21
C LEU A 600 8.60 23.78 -4.76
N ARG A 601 8.35 22.47 -4.83
CA ARG A 601 7.08 21.88 -5.30
C ARG A 601 6.23 21.38 -4.16
N TYR A 602 6.86 20.81 -3.13
CA TYR A 602 6.17 20.23 -1.98
C TYR A 602 6.75 20.78 -0.67
N LEU A 603 5.85 21.35 0.13
CA LEU A 603 6.15 21.85 1.46
C LEU A 603 5.25 21.18 2.49
N GLU A 604 5.88 20.46 3.42
CA GLU A 604 5.22 19.75 4.49
C GLU A 604 5.52 20.44 5.83
N LEU A 605 4.47 20.93 6.50
CA LEU A 605 4.53 21.75 7.71
C LEU A 605 3.58 21.24 8.82
N SER A 606 3.02 20.05 8.65
CA SER A 606 2.04 19.49 9.56
C SER A 606 2.57 19.31 10.99
N GLY A 607 1.73 19.51 12.00
CA GLY A 607 2.05 19.24 13.40
C GLY A 607 3.14 20.13 14.00
N ASN A 608 3.30 21.37 13.53
CA ASN A 608 4.26 22.33 14.09
C ASN A 608 3.70 23.16 15.26
N GLY A 609 2.37 23.14 15.45
CA GLY A 609 1.71 24.02 16.42
C GLY A 609 1.80 25.50 16.03
N MET A 610 1.91 25.79 14.72
CA MET A 610 1.99 27.16 14.21
C MET A 610 0.78 27.99 14.63
N ALA A 611 1.02 29.27 14.96
CA ALA A 611 -0.02 30.24 15.28
C ALA A 611 -0.03 31.45 14.33
N GLN A 612 1.05 31.67 13.57
CA GLN A 612 1.20 32.86 12.73
C GLN A 612 1.73 32.51 11.35
N ILE A 613 1.02 32.96 10.31
CA ILE A 613 1.51 32.99 8.93
C ILE A 613 1.36 34.43 8.45
N SER A 614 2.44 35.02 7.97
CA SER A 614 2.44 36.39 7.45
C SER A 614 1.81 36.43 6.05
N ASP A 615 1.22 37.57 5.70
CA ASP A 615 0.74 37.79 4.34
C ASP A 615 1.91 37.63 3.35
N GLY A 616 1.68 36.90 2.26
CA GLY A 616 2.73 36.63 1.26
C GLY A 616 3.79 35.60 1.68
N ALA A 617 3.61 34.89 2.80
CA ALA A 617 4.57 33.88 3.28
C ALA A 617 5.03 32.86 2.21
N PHE A 618 4.17 32.56 1.26
CA PHE A 618 4.43 31.59 0.19
C PHE A 618 4.64 32.23 -1.19
N ASP A 619 4.69 33.57 -1.31
CA ASP A 619 4.74 34.26 -2.62
C ASP A 619 5.99 33.95 -3.45
N GLN A 620 7.08 33.57 -2.78
CA GLN A 620 8.34 33.22 -3.42
C GLN A 620 8.34 31.77 -3.96
N LEU A 621 7.38 30.94 -3.55
CA LEU A 621 7.27 29.51 -3.93
C LEU A 621 6.47 29.35 -5.22
N LYS A 622 7.05 29.79 -6.34
CA LYS A 622 6.37 29.90 -7.65
C LYS A 622 5.95 28.55 -8.23
N ASP A 623 6.70 27.50 -7.94
CA ASP A 623 6.47 26.14 -8.45
C ASP A 623 5.71 25.24 -7.45
N LEU A 624 5.14 25.81 -6.37
CA LEU A 624 4.50 25.03 -5.32
C LEU A 624 3.23 24.34 -5.81
N THR A 625 3.24 23.00 -5.79
CA THR A 625 2.12 22.13 -6.17
C THR A 625 1.47 21.44 -4.98
N GLY A 626 2.17 21.28 -3.85
CA GLY A 626 1.62 20.65 -2.65
C GLY A 626 1.99 21.41 -1.38
N LEU A 627 0.97 21.76 -0.61
CA LEU A 627 1.11 22.42 0.70
C LEU A 627 0.35 21.63 1.76
N PHE A 628 1.07 21.13 2.76
CA PHE A 628 0.50 20.31 3.83
C PHE A 628 0.65 21.00 5.18
N LEU A 629 -0.49 21.27 5.82
CA LEU A 629 -0.58 22.06 7.04
C LEU A 629 -1.34 21.35 8.16
N ALA A 630 -1.56 20.04 8.04
CA ALA A 630 -2.39 19.29 8.95
C ALA A 630 -1.96 19.47 10.42
N ASN A 631 -2.91 19.43 11.35
CA ASN A 631 -2.63 19.49 12.79
C ASN A 631 -1.91 20.77 13.28
N ASN A 632 -2.12 21.91 12.62
CA ASN A 632 -1.67 23.22 13.10
C ASN A 632 -2.85 24.02 13.70
N ILE A 633 -3.29 23.60 14.88
CA ILE A 633 -4.55 24.02 15.50
C ILE A 633 -4.66 25.52 15.87
N PHE A 634 -3.56 26.28 15.82
CA PHE A 634 -3.55 27.71 16.15
C PHE A 634 -3.48 28.62 14.91
N ILE A 635 -3.34 28.05 13.70
CA ILE A 635 -3.37 28.82 12.46
C ILE A 635 -4.80 29.32 12.22
N ASP A 636 -4.94 30.60 11.92
CA ASP A 636 -6.13 31.12 11.25
C ASP A 636 -6.11 30.66 9.78
N PRO A 637 -7.02 29.76 9.36
CA PRO A 637 -7.03 29.23 8.00
C PRO A 637 -7.17 30.34 6.96
N MET A 638 -7.84 31.45 7.28
CA MET A 638 -8.01 32.57 6.34
C MET A 638 -6.69 33.29 6.00
N LYS A 639 -5.62 33.09 6.78
CA LYS A 639 -4.28 33.61 6.44
C LYS A 639 -3.51 32.71 5.48
N VAL A 640 -3.78 31.41 5.50
CA VAL A 640 -3.21 30.44 4.56
C VAL A 640 -3.90 30.58 3.21
N ILE A 641 -5.22 30.74 3.25
CA ILE A 641 -6.07 30.57 2.07
C ILE A 641 -6.41 31.91 1.39
N LYS A 642 -5.73 33.00 1.76
CA LYS A 642 -5.67 34.21 0.93
C LYS A 642 -4.63 33.97 -0.16
N PRO A 643 -5.03 33.78 -1.43
CA PRO A 643 -4.06 33.69 -2.51
C PRO A 643 -3.26 34.98 -2.54
N SER A 644 -1.99 34.87 -2.23
CA SER A 644 -1.04 35.95 -2.40
C SER A 644 -0.69 36.07 -3.90
N SER A 645 0.05 37.11 -4.27
CA SER A 645 0.18 37.53 -5.66
C SER A 645 0.75 36.46 -6.62
N HIS A 646 1.52 35.50 -6.11
CA HIS A 646 2.17 34.44 -6.89
C HIS A 646 2.17 33.07 -6.19
N GLY A 647 2.18 33.04 -4.86
CA GLY A 647 2.21 31.82 -4.04
C GLY A 647 0.86 31.11 -4.03
N GLY A 648 0.86 29.82 -4.37
CA GLY A 648 -0.33 28.98 -4.28
C GLY A 648 -1.15 28.83 -5.56
N ARG A 649 -0.91 29.63 -6.61
CA ARG A 649 -1.68 29.55 -7.89
C ARG A 649 -1.58 28.20 -8.59
N ASN A 650 -0.45 27.51 -8.42
CA ASN A 650 -0.15 26.21 -9.02
C ASN A 650 -0.44 25.03 -8.08
N LEU A 651 -1.06 25.27 -6.92
CA LEU A 651 -1.38 24.19 -5.99
C LEU A 651 -2.31 23.17 -6.63
N VAL A 652 -1.91 21.91 -6.50
CA VAL A 652 -2.64 20.70 -6.88
C VAL A 652 -3.15 19.99 -5.64
N HIS A 653 -2.35 19.97 -4.57
CA HIS A 653 -2.66 19.34 -3.28
C HIS A 653 -2.64 20.38 -2.15
N LEU A 654 -3.69 20.41 -1.34
CA LEU A 654 -3.78 21.25 -0.15
C LEU A 654 -4.36 20.47 1.03
N ASP A 655 -3.59 20.32 2.09
CA ASP A 655 -4.04 19.64 3.31
C ASP A 655 -4.30 20.62 4.45
N LEU A 656 -5.57 20.69 4.87
CA LEU A 656 -6.10 21.54 5.93
C LEU A 656 -6.67 20.71 7.10
N THR A 657 -6.36 19.41 7.16
CA THR A 657 -6.84 18.47 8.16
C THR A 657 -6.52 18.97 9.58
N ASN A 658 -7.47 18.90 10.50
CA ASN A 658 -7.32 19.38 11.89
C ASN A 658 -6.86 20.85 12.04
N LEU A 659 -7.14 21.73 11.08
CA LEU A 659 -7.10 23.18 11.28
C LEU A 659 -8.41 23.67 11.94
N PRO A 660 -8.40 24.80 12.69
CA PRO A 660 -9.61 25.36 13.30
C PRO A 660 -10.50 26.04 12.25
N LEU A 661 -11.07 25.25 11.34
CA LEU A 661 -11.96 25.69 10.27
C LEU A 661 -13.36 25.96 10.82
N SER A 662 -13.83 27.20 10.71
CA SER A 662 -15.22 27.56 11.06
C SER A 662 -16.12 27.62 9.82
N CYS A 663 -15.59 28.09 8.68
CA CYS A 663 -16.24 28.12 7.37
C CYS A 663 -15.17 28.31 6.27
N ILE A 664 -15.38 27.71 5.08
CA ILE A 664 -14.52 27.96 3.90
C ILE A 664 -15.41 28.53 2.80
N PRO A 665 -15.23 29.81 2.38
CA PRO A 665 -16.06 30.40 1.34
C PRO A 665 -15.81 29.72 -0.02
N PRO A 666 -16.84 29.29 -0.76
CA PRO A 666 -16.64 28.56 -2.02
C PRO A 666 -15.87 29.35 -3.11
N GLN A 667 -15.96 30.69 -3.10
CA GLN A 667 -15.25 31.61 -4.02
C GLN A 667 -13.72 31.55 -3.86
N LEU A 668 -13.25 30.96 -2.77
CA LEU A 668 -11.84 30.81 -2.48
C LEU A 668 -11.22 29.69 -3.31
N PHE A 669 -11.96 28.62 -3.61
CA PHE A 669 -11.49 27.54 -4.49
C PHE A 669 -11.46 27.95 -5.97
N MET A 670 -12.31 28.90 -6.37
CA MET A 670 -12.31 29.47 -7.73
C MET A 670 -11.01 30.19 -8.08
N LYS A 671 -10.20 30.61 -7.10
CA LYS A 671 -8.90 31.27 -7.33
C LYS A 671 -7.73 30.28 -7.52
N TYR A 672 -7.93 29.00 -7.19
CA TYR A 672 -6.92 27.94 -7.33
C TYR A 672 -7.23 27.06 -8.54
N GLY A 673 -7.03 27.59 -9.75
CA GLY A 673 -7.42 26.91 -10.99
C GLY A 673 -6.72 25.58 -11.29
N SER A 674 -5.69 25.20 -10.51
CA SER A 674 -4.97 23.92 -10.65
C SER A 674 -5.25 22.92 -9.52
N LEU A 675 -6.06 23.29 -8.53
CA LEU A 675 -6.30 22.49 -7.33
C LEU A 675 -7.14 21.26 -7.67
N LYS A 676 -6.63 20.09 -7.29
CA LYS A 676 -7.28 18.80 -7.53
C LYS A 676 -7.68 18.12 -6.23
N TRP A 677 -6.85 18.25 -5.20
CA TRP A 677 -7.00 17.52 -3.94
C TRP A 677 -7.00 18.46 -2.76
N ILE A 678 -8.03 18.34 -1.91
CA ILE A 678 -8.16 19.06 -0.67
C ILE A 678 -8.45 18.07 0.45
N TYR A 679 -7.62 18.06 1.48
CA TYR A 679 -7.78 17.17 2.63
C TYR A 679 -8.36 17.96 3.82
N PHE A 680 -9.42 17.43 4.43
CA PHE A 680 -10.13 18.01 5.58
C PHE A 680 -10.72 16.90 6.46
N ASN A 681 -11.18 17.24 7.67
CA ASN A 681 -11.71 16.26 8.62
C ASN A 681 -13.11 15.75 8.24
N GLU A 682 -13.33 14.44 8.34
CA GLU A 682 -14.67 13.80 8.25
C GLU A 682 -15.63 14.20 9.40
N SER A 683 -15.13 14.83 10.46
CA SER A 683 -15.85 15.01 11.73
C SER A 683 -16.55 16.38 11.91
N LEU A 684 -16.45 17.31 10.96
CA LEU A 684 -17.16 18.59 11.00
C LEU A 684 -18.00 18.76 9.72
N PRO A 685 -19.33 18.95 9.82
CA PRO A 685 -20.15 19.17 8.63
C PRO A 685 -19.79 20.52 8.00
N LEU A 686 -19.22 20.47 6.79
CA LEU A 686 -18.97 21.65 5.98
C LEU A 686 -20.22 21.92 5.12
N PHE A 687 -20.90 23.05 5.35
CA PHE A 687 -21.88 23.57 4.39
C PHE A 687 -21.12 24.36 3.32
N VAL A 688 -21.07 23.83 2.10
CA VAL A 688 -20.58 24.55 0.91
C VAL A 688 -21.81 25.00 0.13
N ASP A 689 -21.90 26.29 -0.18
CA ASP A 689 -22.89 26.81 -1.13
C ASP A 689 -22.54 26.27 -2.53
N MET A 690 -23.35 25.32 -3.00
CA MET A 690 -23.08 24.47 -4.17
C MET A 690 -23.24 25.23 -5.51
N ASP A 691 -23.88 26.39 -5.52
CA ASP A 691 -24.11 27.16 -6.75
C ASP A 691 -22.84 27.86 -7.28
N ALA A 692 -21.76 27.91 -6.50
CA ALA A 692 -20.51 28.61 -6.85
C ALA A 692 -19.29 27.71 -7.17
N VAL A 693 -19.39 26.37 -7.02
CA VAL A 693 -18.21 25.44 -7.09
C VAL A 693 -18.47 24.22 -7.97
N ASN A 694 -19.25 24.37 -9.04
CA ASN A 694 -19.73 23.21 -9.80
C ASN A 694 -18.73 22.62 -10.81
N SER A 695 -17.45 23.03 -10.82
CA SER A 695 -16.43 22.46 -11.72
C SER A 695 -15.20 21.86 -11.02
N THR A 696 -15.06 22.03 -9.69
CA THR A 696 -13.82 21.68 -8.97
C THR A 696 -14.02 20.54 -7.94
N LEU A 697 -15.28 20.21 -7.61
CA LEU A 697 -15.61 19.27 -6.53
C LEU A 697 -15.57 17.78 -6.94
N GLU A 698 -15.70 17.45 -8.23
CA GLU A 698 -15.65 16.05 -8.72
C GLU A 698 -14.26 15.39 -8.57
N GLN A 699 -13.23 16.10 -8.11
CA GLN A 699 -11.89 15.53 -7.87
C GLN A 699 -11.58 15.23 -6.38
N ILE A 700 -12.52 15.44 -5.45
CA ILE A 700 -12.17 15.64 -4.02
C ILE A 700 -12.41 14.42 -3.10
N LEU A 701 -12.84 13.24 -3.57
CA LEU A 701 -13.15 12.11 -2.65
C LEU A 701 -12.48 10.76 -2.95
N GLU A 702 -11.34 10.75 -3.63
CA GLU A 702 -10.44 9.59 -3.55
C GLU A 702 -9.37 9.86 -2.48
N THR A 703 -8.82 8.82 -1.86
CA THR A 703 -7.64 8.90 -0.99
C THR A 703 -6.38 8.66 -1.85
N PRO A 704 -5.85 9.66 -2.58
CA PRO A 704 -4.59 9.49 -3.28
C PRO A 704 -3.47 9.36 -2.25
N MET A 705 -2.49 8.55 -2.60
CA MET A 705 -1.28 8.40 -1.81
C MET A 705 -0.58 9.75 -1.66
N HIS A 706 -0.32 10.16 -0.42
CA HIS A 706 0.43 11.38 -0.09
C HIS A 706 1.77 11.43 -0.87
N PRO A 707 2.24 12.55 -1.44
CA PRO A 707 3.47 12.60 -2.24
C PRO A 707 4.74 12.09 -1.51
N TRP A 708 4.82 12.29 -0.19
CA TRP A 708 5.89 11.67 0.63
C TRP A 708 5.73 10.15 0.80
N ALA A 709 4.49 9.65 0.76
CA ALA A 709 4.23 8.22 0.63
C ALA A 709 4.51 7.74 -0.79
N GLU A 710 4.27 8.55 -1.83
CA GLU A 710 4.60 8.25 -3.24
C GLU A 710 6.10 8.16 -3.50
N LEU A 711 6.92 9.07 -2.93
CA LEU A 711 8.38 8.95 -2.97
C LEU A 711 8.84 7.65 -2.28
N LYS A 712 8.36 7.39 -1.05
CA LYS A 712 8.63 6.15 -0.30
C LYS A 712 8.04 4.88 -0.96
N PHE A 713 7.01 5.01 -1.80
CA PHE A 713 6.30 3.90 -2.43
C PHE A 713 6.81 3.60 -3.83
N ASN A 714 7.25 4.59 -4.60
CA ASN A 714 7.94 4.37 -5.87
C ASN A 714 9.29 3.67 -5.63
N GLU A 715 9.93 3.93 -4.48
CA GLU A 715 11.01 3.09 -3.94
C GLU A 715 10.53 1.65 -3.68
N ARG A 716 9.38 1.45 -3.02
CA ARG A 716 8.79 0.10 -2.75
C ARG A 716 8.28 -0.64 -3.99
N LYS A 717 7.88 0.05 -5.06
CA LYS A 717 7.45 -0.57 -6.33
C LYS A 717 8.60 -1.29 -7.04
N ALA A 718 9.84 -0.94 -6.74
CA ALA A 718 11.02 -1.71 -7.14
C ALA A 718 11.34 -2.89 -6.20
N ILE A 719 10.61 -3.04 -5.07
CA ILE A 719 10.96 -3.89 -3.91
C ILE A 719 9.80 -4.82 -3.49
N GLU A 720 9.03 -5.36 -4.45
CA GLU A 720 8.02 -6.42 -4.25
C GLU A 720 6.58 -5.96 -3.94
N GLY A 721 5.64 -6.71 -4.52
CA GLY A 721 4.21 -6.55 -4.31
C GLY A 721 3.78 -7.06 -2.94
N ASN A 722 3.59 -6.14 -2.00
CA ASN A 722 2.61 -6.30 -0.93
C ASN A 722 2.14 -4.90 -0.48
N ALA A 723 0.99 -4.47 -0.99
CA ALA A 723 0.41 -3.15 -0.71
C ALA A 723 0.03 -2.95 0.79
N MET A 724 -0.12 -4.06 1.53
CA MET A 724 -0.71 -4.07 2.87
C MET A 724 0.24 -3.59 3.99
N GLU A 725 1.56 -3.66 3.81
CA GLU A 725 2.52 -3.10 4.77
C GLU A 725 2.71 -1.59 4.64
N ALA A 726 2.37 -1.00 3.48
CA ALA A 726 2.37 0.45 3.30
C ALA A 726 1.17 1.10 4.00
N GLU A 727 -0.01 0.48 3.94
CA GLU A 727 -1.21 0.90 4.69
C GLU A 727 -1.00 0.83 6.21
N ARG A 728 -0.37 -0.24 6.72
CA ARG A 728 -0.07 -0.37 8.16
C ARG A 728 0.98 0.62 8.66
N ALA A 729 1.88 1.09 7.80
CA ALA A 729 2.85 2.15 8.13
C ALA A 729 2.19 3.54 8.17
N PHE A 730 1.13 3.77 7.39
CA PHE A 730 0.36 5.02 7.40
C PHE A 730 -0.61 5.10 8.59
N MET A 731 -1.13 3.96 9.07
CA MET A 731 -1.96 3.89 10.29
C MET A 731 -1.19 4.01 11.62
N ARG A 732 0.15 4.08 11.59
CA ARG A 732 0.97 4.48 12.76
C ARG A 732 1.36 5.96 12.70
N PHE A 733 0.38 6.84 12.49
CA PHE A 733 0.38 8.09 13.22
C PHE A 733 0.12 7.75 14.69
N GLU A 734 1.15 7.28 15.40
CA GLU A 734 1.11 7.21 16.85
C GLU A 734 0.78 8.62 17.36
N VAL A 735 -0.33 8.70 18.09
CA VAL A 735 -0.66 9.80 18.99
C VAL A 735 0.63 10.21 19.72
N PRO A 736 1.04 11.49 19.71
CA PRO A 736 2.29 11.89 20.31
C PRO A 736 2.33 11.51 21.79
N ASP A 737 3.49 11.01 22.20
CA ASP A 737 3.82 10.63 23.58
C ASP A 737 3.31 11.69 24.59
N PRO A 738 2.43 11.31 25.55
CA PRO A 738 1.89 12.22 26.56
C PRO A 738 2.95 12.80 27.52
N SER A 739 4.21 12.40 27.40
CA SER A 739 5.35 12.97 28.13
C SER A 739 5.88 14.30 27.56
N ASN A 740 5.37 14.77 26.41
CA ASN A 740 5.82 16.03 25.81
C ASN A 740 5.47 17.25 26.68
N SER A 741 6.48 17.98 27.13
CA SER A 741 6.38 19.16 28.02
C SER A 741 5.43 20.26 27.54
N ILE A 742 5.17 20.36 26.23
CA ILE A 742 4.17 21.30 25.68
C ILE A 742 2.74 20.84 26.01
N TYR A 743 2.48 19.54 26.04
CA TYR A 743 1.19 18.96 26.41
C TYR A 743 0.90 19.12 27.92
N GLN A 744 1.93 18.99 28.76
CA GLN A 744 1.86 19.30 30.19
C GLN A 744 1.67 20.81 30.46
N PHE A 745 2.26 21.68 29.64
CA PHE A 745 2.06 23.13 29.71
C PHE A 745 0.62 23.55 29.32
N ILE A 746 0.00 22.80 28.40
CA ILE A 746 -1.42 22.97 28.04
C ILE A 746 -2.34 22.48 29.17
N LEU A 747 -2.04 21.35 29.83
CA LEU A 747 -2.82 20.86 30.96
C LEU A 747 -2.70 21.74 32.22
N ALA A 748 -1.52 22.31 32.48
CA ALA A 748 -1.27 23.14 33.66
C ALA A 748 -1.95 24.53 33.62
N ASN A 749 -2.20 25.08 32.43
CA ASN A 749 -2.84 26.39 32.27
C ASN A 749 -4.38 26.34 32.17
N PHE A 750 -4.98 25.15 32.19
CA PHE A 750 -6.44 24.97 32.21
C PHE A 750 -6.97 24.34 33.52
N ALA A 751 -6.14 24.24 34.56
CA ALA A 751 -6.56 23.84 35.90
C ALA A 751 -7.29 24.99 36.64
N GLY A 752 -8.42 25.43 36.10
CA GLY A 752 -9.43 26.23 36.79
C GLY A 752 -10.70 25.40 36.87
N GLY A 753 -10.90 24.73 38.01
CA GLY A 753 -11.99 23.77 38.19
C GLY A 753 -13.37 24.39 37.95
N TYR A 754 -14.09 23.88 36.95
CA TYR A 754 -15.55 23.85 36.89
C TYR A 754 -15.97 22.84 35.83
N ASN A 755 -16.78 21.86 36.23
CA ASN A 755 -17.28 20.78 35.38
C ASN A 755 -18.59 21.26 34.70
N PRO A 756 -18.67 21.47 33.36
CA PRO A 756 -19.92 21.84 32.73
C PRO A 756 -20.59 20.61 32.10
N ASN A 757 -21.82 20.35 32.54
CA ASN A 757 -22.74 19.38 31.97
C ASN A 757 -22.88 19.52 30.44
N GLU A 758 -23.00 18.36 29.78
CA GLU A 758 -23.20 18.10 28.35
C GLU A 758 -24.28 18.99 27.66
N ARG A 759 -25.20 19.57 28.43
CA ARG A 759 -26.19 20.55 27.97
C ARG A 759 -25.64 21.95 27.63
N GLN A 760 -24.49 22.37 28.19
CA GLN A 760 -23.86 23.65 27.82
C GLN A 760 -23.04 23.56 26.53
N ILE A 761 -22.51 22.38 26.19
CA ILE A 761 -21.84 22.14 24.90
C ILE A 761 -22.86 22.24 23.76
N ARG A 762 -24.08 21.70 23.94
CA ARG A 762 -25.17 21.86 22.95
C ARG A 762 -25.65 23.31 22.75
N ARG A 763 -25.37 24.23 23.69
CA ARG A 763 -25.68 25.67 23.53
C ARG A 763 -24.57 26.48 22.85
N LYS A 764 -23.40 25.90 22.56
CA LYS A 764 -22.39 26.49 21.66
C LYS A 764 -22.49 25.98 20.21
N ILE A 765 -23.50 25.16 19.90
CA ILE A 765 -23.79 24.64 18.54
C ILE A 765 -24.80 25.54 17.79
N GLY A 766 -25.16 26.71 18.34
CA GLY A 766 -26.02 27.69 17.68
C GLY A 766 -25.32 29.03 17.60
N ASN A 767 -24.48 29.21 16.58
CA ASN A 767 -24.14 30.48 15.93
C ASN A 767 -22.87 30.25 15.09
N LEU A 768 -23.04 30.11 13.78
CA LEU A 768 -22.12 30.58 12.72
C LEU A 768 -22.79 30.29 11.37
N ILE A 769 -23.86 31.05 11.12
CA ILE A 769 -24.27 31.39 9.76
C ILE A 769 -23.18 32.34 9.24
N CYS A 770 -22.62 32.10 8.05
CA CYS A 770 -21.73 33.06 7.40
C CYS A 770 -22.52 34.36 7.18
N PRO A 771 -22.15 35.50 7.79
CA PRO A 771 -22.70 36.78 7.38
C PRO A 771 -21.94 37.19 6.11
N ASN A 772 -22.63 37.04 4.98
CA ASN A 772 -22.28 37.40 3.59
C ASN A 772 -21.34 36.45 2.85
#